data_AF-A0A1H5LB09-F1
#
_entry.id   AF-A0A1H5LB09-F1
#
_cell.length_a   1.000
_cell.length_b   1.000
_cell.length_c   1.000
_cell.angle_alpha   90.00
_cell.angle_beta   90.00
_cell.angle_gamma   90.00
#
_symmetry.space_group_name_H-M   'P 1'
#
loop_
_entity.id
_entity.type
_entity.pdbx_description
1 polymer ?
#
loop_
_entity_poly.entity_id
_entity_poly.type
_entity_poly.pdbx_seq_one_letter_code
_entity_poly.pdbx_strand_id
1 'polypeptide(L)'
;MAANRRSDTHAPDGEPRSRITGASRMRRALAAVVVAACAAAGTLAGGAPATATDVEPATPIQAASELLEKVTVWEDGESGTEAHRIPGIVVTNEGTVLAVSEARHGITDTATHELVFKRSLDGGRTWPSSGTIEASPDGESWVNPTLLVEQQTGRIFLFYNLNHQGVTGDVFYRHSDDDGITWSERTEITSMFRELPQGWTNHSPGPGHGLQLSDGRLLLQVWHRKSVELPAAERDYSTSVIYSDDLGATWQHGGAIPIDPAYPNGATRLLEREDGTLALFARYVGPANRRVVSISDDRGMTWSEPYLHGSFPPAAGADAGLDRLSGGPRSADVSRIVFSRPSTPSRRDLTVALSYDDGYSFPREKVVHAGRVGYSDVAVLGDGTVLVLYEVVPEIIVARLNVEWLTDGQDTLIAGPGLTRHLFEAENADVAGSPAPSVVDDRNNSGGQRLEFAATEIGDHLDLEIEVPDTGTYDLDLRLLNQPDRGSVQVSLDGHDLGDPVDAGTEKRMYSEASLGDVALAAGTHSIRLSVSGQGPESTGLGIGLDYVSLTRFDPPPPVPVCDETVTGTHHGPLTATGVLCLDGASVRGPVTVTGGALLVSGSRVDGPVLVTGARQVVVCASEVTGPLAIQDVAETMVLGGVACAPNTLRGPVAVLDSHALIRIVGNTVNGPVHVAGNSGSTAAVVSANEIAGPLACAGNTPSPVDGGHRNSAAGPRGGQCAGL
;
A
#
# COMPACT_ATOMS: atom_id res chain seq x y z
N MET A 1 -46.94 -0.90 32.42
CA MET A 1 -47.29 -0.16 33.67
C MET A 1 -46.50 -0.76 34.84
N ALA A 2 -46.49 -0.10 36.01
CA ALA A 2 -45.72 -0.39 37.23
C ALA A 2 -45.55 -1.89 37.60
N ALA A 3 -44.43 -2.40 38.17
CA ALA A 3 -43.37 -1.89 39.07
C ALA A 3 -43.64 -2.03 40.59
N ASN A 4 -42.87 -2.91 41.27
CA ASN A 4 -42.36 -2.92 42.66
C ASN A 4 -41.72 -4.31 42.93
N ARG A 5 -40.58 -4.54 43.59
CA ARG A 5 -39.84 -3.99 44.76
C ARG A 5 -40.14 -4.70 46.10
N ARG A 6 -39.06 -4.87 46.90
CA ARG A 6 -38.94 -5.36 48.30
C ARG A 6 -38.92 -6.89 48.50
N SER A 7 -38.26 -7.44 49.53
CA SER A 7 -36.97 -7.13 50.23
C SER A 7 -36.64 -8.25 51.24
N ASP A 8 -35.47 -8.19 51.88
CA ASP A 8 -35.12 -8.85 53.18
C ASP A 8 -34.91 -10.38 53.16
N THR A 9 -34.06 -11.02 53.99
CA THR A 9 -32.95 -10.61 54.91
C THR A 9 -32.09 -11.85 55.23
N HIS A 10 -30.77 -11.71 55.51
CA HIS A 10 -30.08 -12.21 56.72
C HIS A 10 -28.52 -12.17 56.65
N ALA A 11 -27.92 -11.94 57.82
CA ALA A 11 -26.50 -12.05 58.23
C ALA A 11 -26.53 -12.33 59.78
N PRO A 12 -25.42 -12.42 60.59
CA PRO A 12 -23.97 -12.35 60.34
C PRO A 12 -23.34 -13.78 60.30
N ASP A 13 -22.10 -14.15 60.67
CA ASP A 13 -20.89 -13.54 61.31
C ASP A 13 -19.63 -14.35 60.86
N GLY A 14 -18.36 -14.05 61.20
CA GLY A 14 -17.79 -13.00 62.05
C GLY A 14 -16.23 -13.09 62.10
N GLU A 15 -15.56 -12.01 62.51
CA GLU A 15 -14.08 -11.86 62.63
C GLU A 15 -13.57 -12.27 64.06
N PRO A 16 -12.24 -12.37 64.42
CA PRO A 16 -11.17 -11.40 64.08
C PRO A 16 -9.67 -11.87 63.98
N ARG A 17 -8.87 -11.01 63.31
CA ARG A 17 -7.47 -10.54 63.56
C ARG A 17 -6.44 -11.33 64.40
N SER A 18 -5.18 -11.34 63.95
CA SER A 18 -4.02 -10.76 64.70
C SER A 18 -2.78 -10.47 63.80
N ARG A 19 -1.59 -10.17 64.36
CA ARG A 19 -0.43 -9.54 63.68
C ARG A 19 0.95 -10.11 64.06
N ILE A 20 1.84 -10.21 63.06
CA ILE A 20 3.31 -9.93 63.05
C ILE A 20 4.20 -10.52 64.19
N THR A 21 5.19 -11.35 63.85
CA THR A 21 6.66 -11.21 64.16
C THR A 21 7.44 -12.51 63.87
N GLY A 22 8.76 -12.42 63.64
CA GLY A 22 9.69 -13.56 63.71
C GLY A 22 10.78 -13.56 62.63
N ALA A 23 12.07 -13.59 63.02
CA ALA A 23 13.19 -13.61 62.09
C ALA A 23 14.45 -14.34 62.62
N SER A 24 15.31 -14.76 61.68
CA SER A 24 16.73 -15.18 61.82
C SER A 24 17.05 -16.64 62.29
N ARG A 25 17.85 -17.37 61.49
CA ARG A 25 19.28 -17.74 61.76
C ARG A 25 19.81 -18.86 60.84
N MET A 26 21.01 -18.63 60.30
CA MET A 26 21.82 -19.54 59.46
C MET A 26 22.34 -20.81 60.18
N ARG A 27 22.62 -21.86 59.39
CA ARG A 27 23.94 -22.57 59.22
C ARG A 27 23.77 -23.57 58.06
N ARG A 28 24.55 -23.60 56.96
CA ARG A 28 26.02 -23.69 56.72
C ARG A 28 26.68 -24.98 57.21
N ALA A 29 26.77 -25.96 56.30
CA ALA A 29 27.87 -26.92 56.19
C ALA A 29 28.48 -26.79 54.76
N LEU A 30 29.36 -27.71 54.31
CA LEU A 30 30.43 -27.34 53.37
C LEU A 30 30.92 -28.47 52.43
N ALA A 31 31.21 -28.10 51.17
CA ALA A 31 32.16 -28.70 50.20
C ALA A 31 32.25 -30.23 49.95
N ALA A 32 32.17 -30.60 48.67
CA ALA A 32 33.02 -31.63 48.07
C ALA A 32 33.28 -31.28 46.59
N VAL A 33 34.54 -31.31 46.15
CA VAL A 33 34.94 -31.24 44.73
C VAL A 33 35.47 -32.61 44.33
N VAL A 34 34.99 -33.16 43.22
CA VAL A 34 35.63 -34.30 42.55
C VAL A 34 35.72 -33.98 41.06
N VAL A 35 36.94 -33.75 40.59
CA VAL A 35 37.28 -33.77 39.17
C VAL A 35 37.67 -35.20 38.82
N ALA A 36 37.01 -35.80 37.85
CA ALA A 36 37.41 -37.08 37.26
C ALA A 36 37.29 -36.96 35.73
N ALA A 37 38.44 -36.92 35.05
CA ALA A 37 38.50 -36.84 33.60
C ALA A 37 38.81 -38.22 33.01
N CYS A 38 38.14 -38.57 31.92
CA CYS A 38 38.60 -39.56 30.95
C CYS A 38 38.33 -38.99 29.55
N ALA A 39 39.33 -39.07 28.66
CA ALA A 39 39.27 -38.48 27.33
C ALA A 39 39.35 -39.56 26.24
N ALA A 40 38.65 -39.35 25.13
CA ALA A 40 38.93 -40.01 23.86
C ALA A 40 38.44 -39.17 22.67
N ALA A 41 39.36 -38.89 21.75
CA ALA A 41 39.18 -38.60 20.32
C ALA A 41 37.87 -37.93 19.83
N GLY A 42 37.91 -36.61 19.65
CA GLY A 42 37.15 -35.90 18.62
C GLY A 42 38.13 -35.12 17.74
N THR A 43 38.13 -35.36 16.43
CA THR A 43 39.07 -34.70 15.50
C THR A 43 38.64 -33.26 15.21
N LEU A 44 39.48 -32.30 15.60
CA LEU A 44 39.31 -30.89 15.23
C LEU A 44 39.62 -30.69 13.73
N ALA A 45 38.60 -30.81 12.89
CA ALA A 45 38.59 -30.12 11.61
C ALA A 45 38.46 -28.62 11.88
N GLY A 46 39.34 -27.80 11.31
CA GLY A 46 39.34 -26.36 11.52
C GLY A 46 38.18 -25.70 10.79
N GLY A 47 37.13 -25.30 11.52
CA GLY A 47 36.18 -24.32 11.03
C GLY A 47 36.91 -22.99 10.80
N ALA A 48 36.84 -22.46 9.58
CA ALA A 48 37.24 -21.07 9.33
C ALA A 48 36.36 -20.11 10.15
N PRO A 49 36.85 -18.94 10.55
CA PRO A 49 35.96 -17.90 11.04
C PRO A 49 34.96 -17.56 9.94
N ALA A 50 33.70 -17.32 10.31
CA ALA A 50 32.72 -16.79 9.37
C ALA A 50 33.25 -15.45 8.83
N THR A 51 33.59 -15.44 7.53
CA THR A 51 33.74 -14.18 6.79
C THR A 51 32.41 -13.45 6.84
N ALA A 52 32.46 -12.12 6.94
CA ALA A 52 31.24 -11.31 6.88
C ALA A 52 30.44 -11.70 5.64
N THR A 53 29.14 -11.94 5.82
CA THR A 53 28.19 -12.19 4.74
C THR A 53 28.25 -11.06 3.74
N ASP A 54 28.11 -11.39 2.45
CA ASP A 54 28.05 -10.41 1.39
C ASP A 54 26.95 -9.38 1.70
N VAL A 55 27.34 -8.11 1.79
CA VAL A 55 26.39 -7.01 1.83
C VAL A 55 25.85 -6.90 0.41
N GLU A 56 24.53 -7.03 0.27
CA GLU A 56 23.86 -6.87 -1.01
C GLU A 56 24.28 -5.52 -1.64
N PRO A 57 24.69 -5.49 -2.92
CA PRO A 57 25.23 -4.28 -3.53
C PRO A 57 24.16 -3.19 -3.57
N ALA A 58 24.31 -2.18 -2.71
CA ALA A 58 23.35 -1.09 -2.57
C ALA A 58 23.05 -0.45 -3.95
N THR A 59 21.77 -0.25 -4.24
CA THR A 59 21.33 0.38 -5.48
C THR A 59 22.05 1.72 -5.68
N PRO A 60 22.72 1.95 -6.82
CA PRO A 60 23.41 3.23 -7.05
C PRO A 60 22.43 4.39 -7.02
N ILE A 61 22.79 5.48 -6.34
CA ILE A 61 22.03 6.74 -6.42
C ILE A 61 22.39 7.42 -7.75
N GLN A 62 21.79 6.92 -8.81
CA GLN A 62 21.60 7.60 -10.09
C GLN A 62 20.10 7.82 -10.28
N ALA A 63 19.71 8.74 -11.15
CA ALA A 63 18.32 8.81 -11.59
C ALA A 63 17.92 7.46 -12.19
N ALA A 64 16.91 6.80 -11.61
CA ALA A 64 16.39 5.55 -12.15
C ALA A 64 15.79 5.83 -13.53
N SER A 65 16.41 5.30 -14.58
CA SER A 65 15.84 5.37 -15.93
C SER A 65 14.48 4.68 -15.95
N GLU A 66 13.56 5.11 -16.83
CA GLU A 66 12.30 4.40 -17.07
C GLU A 66 12.54 2.90 -17.29
N LEU A 67 11.95 2.08 -16.44
CA LEU A 67 12.06 0.63 -16.48
C LEU A 67 10.78 0.04 -17.08
N LEU A 68 10.93 -0.72 -18.16
CA LEU A 68 9.92 -1.68 -18.61
C LEU A 68 10.60 -2.91 -19.21
N GLU A 69 10.86 -3.91 -18.36
CA GLU A 69 11.32 -5.24 -18.78
C GLU A 69 10.13 -6.20 -18.85
N LYS A 70 10.21 -7.24 -19.69
CA LYS A 70 9.22 -8.32 -19.77
C LYS A 70 9.92 -9.67 -19.90
N VAL A 71 9.48 -10.63 -19.10
CA VAL A 71 10.06 -11.97 -19.01
C VAL A 71 8.91 -12.99 -19.02
N THR A 72 8.96 -13.96 -19.94
CA THR A 72 8.03 -15.10 -19.91
C THR A 72 8.35 -15.96 -18.68
N VAL A 73 7.34 -16.19 -17.83
CA VAL A 73 7.47 -17.00 -16.60
C VAL A 73 7.08 -18.44 -16.88
N TRP A 74 6.06 -18.66 -17.72
CA TRP A 74 5.72 -19.97 -18.27
C TRP A 74 5.47 -19.87 -19.78
N GLU A 75 6.19 -20.71 -20.53
CA GLU A 75 6.21 -20.75 -22.00
C GLU A 75 5.05 -21.59 -22.58
N ASP A 76 4.74 -21.40 -23.87
CA ASP A 76 3.79 -22.27 -24.59
C ASP A 76 4.27 -23.73 -24.60
N GLY A 77 3.36 -24.66 -24.28
CA GLY A 77 3.65 -26.08 -24.20
C GLY A 77 4.56 -26.52 -23.04
N GLU A 78 4.92 -25.64 -22.09
CA GLU A 78 5.84 -25.99 -21.01
C GLU A 78 5.35 -27.20 -20.21
N SER A 79 6.23 -28.18 -20.00
CA SER A 79 5.94 -29.46 -19.33
C SER A 79 4.78 -30.28 -19.93
N GLY A 80 4.29 -29.95 -21.12
CA GLY A 80 3.12 -30.61 -21.75
C GLY A 80 1.76 -29.98 -21.39
N THR A 81 1.78 -28.76 -20.85
CA THR A 81 0.59 -27.95 -20.54
C THR A 81 -0.04 -27.37 -21.82
N GLU A 82 -1.37 -27.23 -21.90
CA GLU A 82 -2.05 -26.56 -23.02
C GLU A 82 -2.13 -25.04 -22.83
N ALA A 83 -2.27 -24.59 -21.58
CA ALA A 83 -2.13 -23.18 -21.19
C ALA A 83 -1.80 -23.03 -19.70
N HIS A 84 -0.92 -22.09 -19.38
CA HIS A 84 -0.77 -21.59 -18.02
C HIS A 84 -1.75 -20.44 -17.78
N ARG A 85 -2.45 -20.46 -16.65
CA ARG A 85 -3.56 -19.54 -16.35
C ARG A 85 -3.66 -19.18 -14.87
N ILE A 86 -4.47 -18.17 -14.56
CA ILE A 86 -4.80 -17.70 -13.20
C ILE A 86 -3.53 -17.44 -12.37
N PRO A 87 -2.73 -16.43 -12.76
CA PRO A 87 -1.47 -16.10 -12.09
C PRO A 87 -1.69 -15.57 -10.68
N GLY A 88 -0.75 -15.88 -9.78
CA GLY A 88 -0.54 -15.18 -8.52
C GLY A 88 0.93 -14.89 -8.27
N ILE A 89 1.24 -13.77 -7.60
CA ILE A 89 2.62 -13.35 -7.32
C ILE A 89 2.74 -12.69 -5.94
N VAL A 90 3.84 -12.99 -5.24
CA VAL A 90 4.29 -12.28 -4.03
C VAL A 90 5.81 -12.15 -4.03
N VAL A 91 6.32 -11.19 -3.24
CA VAL A 91 7.72 -11.10 -2.83
C VAL A 91 7.80 -11.55 -1.38
N THR A 92 8.80 -12.37 -1.04
CA THR A 92 8.98 -12.91 0.31
C THR A 92 9.88 -12.02 1.17
N ASN A 93 9.95 -12.32 2.47
CA ASN A 93 10.88 -11.67 3.40
C ASN A 93 12.37 -11.79 3.00
N GLU A 94 12.73 -12.78 2.18
CA GLU A 94 14.11 -12.97 1.66
C GLU A 94 14.31 -12.30 0.28
N GLY A 95 13.32 -11.57 -0.24
CA GLY A 95 13.38 -10.93 -1.56
C GLY A 95 13.11 -11.86 -2.74
N THR A 96 12.88 -13.15 -2.49
CA THR A 96 12.46 -14.11 -3.52
C THR A 96 11.13 -13.70 -4.12
N VAL A 97 11.04 -13.75 -5.46
CA VAL A 97 9.77 -13.62 -6.15
C VAL A 97 9.17 -15.01 -6.33
N LEU A 98 8.01 -15.25 -5.73
CA LEU A 98 7.26 -16.49 -5.85
C LEU A 98 6.05 -16.26 -6.76
N ALA A 99 5.99 -17.00 -7.86
CA ALA A 99 4.86 -17.01 -8.79
C ALA A 99 4.13 -18.36 -8.74
N VAL A 100 2.80 -18.32 -8.88
CA VAL A 100 1.91 -19.50 -8.96
C VAL A 100 1.00 -19.41 -10.18
N SER A 101 0.59 -20.57 -10.71
CA SER A 101 -0.27 -20.68 -11.90
C SER A 101 -1.01 -22.02 -11.93
N GLU A 102 -2.18 -22.04 -12.55
CA GLU A 102 -2.86 -23.26 -13.02
C GLU A 102 -2.17 -23.76 -14.30
N ALA A 103 -1.57 -24.94 -14.25
CA ALA A 103 -1.14 -25.66 -15.44
C ALA A 103 -2.34 -26.46 -15.99
N ARG A 104 -2.93 -26.00 -17.10
CA ARG A 104 -4.16 -26.58 -17.64
C ARG A 104 -3.89 -27.56 -18.78
N HIS A 105 -4.43 -28.77 -18.69
CA HIS A 105 -4.53 -29.73 -19.80
C HIS A 105 -5.86 -29.57 -20.54
N GLY A 106 -6.11 -28.35 -21.01
CA GLY A 106 -7.37 -27.92 -21.62
C GLY A 106 -7.75 -26.50 -21.19
N ILE A 107 -7.95 -25.57 -22.12
CA ILE A 107 -8.17 -24.14 -21.77
C ILE A 107 -9.43 -23.84 -20.94
N THR A 108 -10.41 -24.75 -20.82
CA THR A 108 -11.69 -24.48 -20.12
C THR A 108 -11.55 -24.52 -18.59
N ASP A 109 -12.46 -23.84 -17.89
CA ASP A 109 -12.55 -23.84 -16.41
C ASP A 109 -13.12 -25.16 -15.82
N THR A 110 -13.18 -26.24 -16.62
CA THR A 110 -13.62 -27.59 -16.22
C THR A 110 -12.72 -28.69 -16.79
N ALA A 111 -11.54 -28.34 -17.30
CA ALA A 111 -10.52 -29.30 -17.71
C ALA A 111 -9.70 -29.77 -16.50
N THR A 112 -8.79 -30.73 -16.72
CA THR A 112 -7.81 -31.13 -15.73
C THR A 112 -6.77 -30.02 -15.54
N HIS A 113 -6.57 -29.58 -14.30
CA HIS A 113 -5.68 -28.49 -13.92
C HIS A 113 -4.79 -28.92 -12.76
N GLU A 114 -3.48 -28.79 -12.91
CA GLU A 114 -2.51 -28.89 -11.82
C GLU A 114 -2.19 -27.49 -11.28
N LEU A 115 -1.74 -27.39 -10.03
CA LEU A 115 -1.19 -26.14 -9.49
C LEU A 115 0.33 -26.20 -9.49
N VAL A 116 0.96 -25.23 -10.14
CA VAL A 116 2.43 -25.11 -10.26
C VAL A 116 2.93 -23.80 -9.70
N PHE A 117 4.20 -23.79 -9.30
CA PHE A 117 4.90 -22.60 -8.82
C PHE A 117 6.29 -22.48 -9.44
N LYS A 118 6.80 -21.24 -9.52
CA LYS A 118 8.17 -20.92 -9.90
C LYS A 118 8.73 -19.90 -8.91
N ARG A 119 10.04 -19.94 -8.68
CA ARG A 119 10.79 -18.98 -7.85
C ARG A 119 11.84 -18.26 -8.68
N SER A 120 12.03 -16.97 -8.44
CA SER A 120 13.11 -16.15 -8.97
C SER A 120 13.88 -15.51 -7.81
N LEU A 121 15.21 -15.57 -7.88
CA LEU A 121 16.14 -15.04 -6.89
C LEU A 121 16.90 -13.79 -7.40
N ASP A 122 16.39 -13.16 -8.46
CA ASP A 122 17.01 -12.05 -9.18
C ASP A 122 16.01 -10.93 -9.54
N GLY A 123 14.95 -10.82 -8.73
CA GLY A 123 13.90 -9.81 -8.87
C GLY A 123 12.94 -10.05 -10.02
N GLY A 124 12.68 -11.31 -10.39
CA GLY A 124 11.75 -11.72 -11.44
C GLY A 124 12.38 -11.87 -12.84
N ARG A 125 13.72 -11.93 -12.95
CA ARG A 125 14.43 -11.92 -14.25
C ARG A 125 14.72 -13.32 -14.80
N THR A 126 14.98 -14.31 -13.96
CA THR A 126 15.13 -15.72 -14.36
C THR A 126 14.31 -16.67 -13.46
N TRP A 127 13.76 -17.71 -14.09
CA TRP A 127 12.79 -18.63 -13.49
C TRP A 127 13.20 -20.09 -13.78
N PRO A 128 14.24 -20.62 -13.12
CA PRO A 128 15.01 -21.78 -13.61
C PRO A 128 14.31 -23.15 -13.52
N SER A 129 13.24 -23.28 -12.74
CA SER A 129 12.49 -24.55 -12.59
C SER A 129 11.08 -24.33 -12.05
N SER A 130 10.09 -25.04 -12.61
CA SER A 130 8.75 -25.16 -12.03
C SER A 130 8.71 -26.30 -11.01
N GLY A 131 8.00 -26.10 -9.90
CA GLY A 131 7.54 -27.14 -8.99
C GLY A 131 6.01 -27.30 -9.05
N THR A 132 5.51 -28.38 -8.46
CA THR A 132 4.06 -28.70 -8.40
C THR A 132 3.58 -28.67 -6.96
N ILE A 133 2.42 -28.05 -6.74
CA ILE A 133 1.72 -27.91 -5.45
C ILE A 133 0.67 -29.02 -5.30
N GLU A 134 -0.16 -29.20 -6.32
CA GLU A 134 -1.10 -30.31 -6.47
C GLU A 134 -1.00 -30.83 -7.90
N ALA A 135 -0.79 -32.14 -8.05
CA ALA A 135 -0.88 -32.85 -9.32
C ALA A 135 -2.30 -33.39 -9.54
N SER A 136 -2.64 -33.76 -10.77
CA SER A 136 -4.00 -34.21 -11.14
C SER A 136 -4.01 -35.57 -11.84
N PRO A 137 -3.52 -36.64 -11.19
CA PRO A 137 -3.37 -37.97 -11.80
C PRO A 137 -4.69 -38.67 -12.12
N ASP A 138 -5.79 -38.33 -11.42
CA ASP A 138 -7.14 -38.86 -11.63
C ASP A 138 -8.03 -37.86 -12.43
N GLY A 139 -7.44 -36.77 -12.94
CA GLY A 139 -8.08 -35.78 -13.80
C GLY A 139 -8.61 -34.53 -13.10
N GLU A 140 -8.19 -34.28 -11.85
CA GLU A 140 -8.65 -33.17 -10.99
C GLU A 140 -8.47 -31.76 -11.58
N SER A 141 -9.25 -30.81 -11.05
CA SER A 141 -9.21 -29.38 -11.40
C SER A 141 -8.88 -28.58 -10.13
N TRP A 142 -7.59 -28.37 -9.88
CA TRP A 142 -7.11 -27.51 -8.79
C TRP A 142 -6.96 -26.07 -9.31
N VAL A 143 -7.61 -25.11 -8.66
CA VAL A 143 -7.83 -23.77 -9.23
C VAL A 143 -7.74 -22.63 -8.21
N ASN A 144 -7.64 -21.40 -8.73
CA ASN A 144 -7.54 -20.13 -8.00
C ASN A 144 -6.43 -20.10 -6.92
N PRO A 145 -5.16 -20.34 -7.31
CA PRO A 145 -4.04 -20.19 -6.37
C PRO A 145 -3.98 -18.76 -5.84
N THR A 146 -3.88 -18.62 -4.52
CA THR A 146 -3.87 -17.34 -3.80
C THR A 146 -2.83 -17.38 -2.67
N LEU A 147 -1.78 -16.59 -2.79
CA LEU A 147 -0.66 -16.52 -1.86
C LEU A 147 -0.94 -15.57 -0.69
N LEU A 148 -0.26 -15.75 0.44
CA LEU A 148 -0.22 -14.77 1.53
C LEU A 148 1.08 -14.93 2.31
N VAL A 149 1.87 -13.86 2.46
CA VAL A 149 3.13 -13.87 3.23
C VAL A 149 2.87 -13.33 4.63
N GLU A 150 3.23 -14.11 5.65
CA GLU A 150 3.22 -13.73 7.07
C GLU A 150 4.57 -13.07 7.40
N GLN A 151 4.57 -11.74 7.50
CA GLN A 151 5.77 -10.91 7.57
C GLN A 151 6.57 -11.07 8.88
N GLN A 152 5.97 -11.56 9.98
CA GLN A 152 6.70 -11.73 11.25
C GLN A 152 7.63 -12.95 11.24
N THR A 153 7.25 -14.02 10.55
CA THR A 153 8.00 -15.29 10.50
C THR A 153 8.57 -15.63 9.12
N GLY A 154 8.11 -14.96 8.06
CA GLY A 154 8.42 -15.29 6.67
C GLY A 154 7.63 -16.47 6.11
N ARG A 155 6.68 -17.02 6.88
CA ARG A 155 5.82 -18.13 6.45
C ARG A 155 4.96 -17.72 5.26
N ILE A 156 4.96 -18.54 4.21
CA ILE A 156 4.16 -18.33 3.01
C ILE A 156 2.98 -19.31 3.03
N PHE A 157 1.75 -18.80 2.96
CA PHE A 157 0.56 -19.60 2.71
C PHE A 157 0.20 -19.60 1.23
N LEU A 158 -0.35 -20.72 0.74
CA LEU A 158 -0.96 -20.84 -0.58
C LEU A 158 -2.34 -21.50 -0.43
N PHE A 159 -3.39 -20.71 -0.64
CA PHE A 159 -4.79 -21.12 -0.66
C PHE A 159 -5.24 -21.43 -2.09
N TYR A 160 -6.14 -22.39 -2.24
CA TYR A 160 -6.68 -22.82 -3.53
C TYR A 160 -7.98 -23.60 -3.32
N ASN A 161 -8.70 -23.96 -4.38
CA ASN A 161 -9.84 -24.86 -4.29
C ASN A 161 -9.78 -26.02 -5.30
N LEU A 162 -10.32 -27.18 -4.93
CA LEU A 162 -10.71 -28.23 -5.86
C LEU A 162 -12.04 -27.84 -6.50
N ASN A 163 -12.16 -27.92 -7.82
CA ASN A 163 -13.33 -27.48 -8.58
C ASN A 163 -14.11 -28.66 -9.14
N HIS A 164 -15.29 -28.93 -8.57
CA HIS A 164 -16.18 -30.00 -9.03
C HIS A 164 -17.09 -29.49 -10.17
N GLN A 165 -16.47 -29.20 -11.32
CA GLN A 165 -17.13 -28.70 -12.53
C GLN A 165 -17.98 -27.43 -12.31
N GLY A 166 -17.63 -26.63 -11.29
CA GLY A 166 -18.36 -25.46 -10.85
C GLY A 166 -19.67 -25.73 -10.09
N VAL A 167 -20.00 -26.98 -9.75
CA VAL A 167 -21.15 -27.32 -8.90
C VAL A 167 -20.83 -27.04 -7.43
N THR A 168 -19.70 -27.57 -6.96
CA THR A 168 -19.12 -27.30 -5.63
C THR A 168 -17.63 -26.93 -5.74
N GLY A 169 -17.09 -26.33 -4.68
CA GLY A 169 -15.66 -26.04 -4.55
C GLY A 169 -15.16 -26.25 -3.12
N ASP A 170 -14.23 -27.19 -2.94
CA ASP A 170 -13.61 -27.49 -1.64
C ASP A 170 -12.32 -26.68 -1.49
N VAL A 171 -12.14 -25.96 -0.38
CA VAL A 171 -11.04 -25.01 -0.17
C VAL A 171 -9.95 -25.62 0.70
N PHE A 172 -8.71 -25.46 0.25
CA PHE A 172 -7.50 -25.97 0.90
C PHE A 172 -6.46 -24.87 1.06
N TYR A 173 -5.47 -25.12 1.94
CA TYR A 173 -4.20 -24.42 1.90
C TYR A 173 -3.01 -25.35 2.16
N ARG A 174 -1.84 -24.92 1.70
CA ARG A 174 -0.51 -25.38 2.15
C ARG A 174 0.27 -24.19 2.68
N HIS A 175 1.36 -24.45 3.40
CA HIS A 175 2.34 -23.42 3.76
C HIS A 175 3.77 -23.88 3.52
N SER A 176 4.68 -22.91 3.37
CA SER A 176 6.13 -23.08 3.36
C SER A 176 6.74 -22.27 4.53
N ASP A 177 7.70 -22.88 5.21
CA ASP A 177 8.56 -22.25 6.23
C ASP A 177 10.01 -22.11 5.73
N ASP A 178 10.24 -22.29 4.42
CA ASP A 178 11.54 -22.36 3.76
C ASP A 178 11.56 -21.59 2.43
N ASP A 179 11.02 -20.37 2.44
CA ASP A 179 11.00 -19.43 1.31
C ASP A 179 10.37 -20.00 0.01
N GLY A 180 9.38 -20.89 0.17
CA GLY A 180 8.67 -21.54 -0.93
C GLY A 180 9.40 -22.74 -1.55
N ILE A 181 10.50 -23.21 -0.96
CA ILE A 181 11.29 -24.34 -1.48
C ILE A 181 10.53 -25.66 -1.30
N THR A 182 9.91 -25.89 -0.15
CA THR A 182 9.02 -27.03 0.12
C THR A 182 7.68 -26.58 0.68
N TRP A 183 6.67 -27.45 0.59
CA TRP A 183 5.29 -27.14 0.99
C TRP A 183 4.74 -28.23 1.89
N SER A 184 3.97 -27.82 2.89
CA SER A 184 3.27 -28.71 3.82
C SER A 184 2.32 -29.68 3.10
N GLU A 185 1.88 -30.72 3.82
CA GLU A 185 0.63 -31.40 3.46
C GLU A 185 -0.55 -30.42 3.39
N ARG A 186 -1.55 -30.73 2.57
CA ARG A 186 -2.72 -29.86 2.36
C ARG A 186 -3.72 -29.95 3.51
N THR A 187 -4.21 -28.79 3.95
CA THR A 187 -5.23 -28.66 5.00
C THR A 187 -6.55 -28.23 4.37
N GLU A 188 -7.62 -29.03 4.51
CA GLU A 188 -8.99 -28.65 4.11
C GLU A 188 -9.57 -27.63 5.11
N ILE A 189 -10.16 -26.55 4.60
CA ILE A 189 -10.89 -25.55 5.40
C ILE A 189 -12.35 -25.36 4.95
N THR A 190 -12.84 -26.13 3.97
CA THR A 190 -14.20 -26.02 3.39
C THR A 190 -15.32 -25.98 4.44
N SER A 191 -15.15 -26.69 5.57
CA SER A 191 -16.12 -26.70 6.67
C SER A 191 -16.48 -25.31 7.19
N MET A 192 -15.58 -24.33 7.09
CA MET A 192 -15.77 -22.94 7.48
C MET A 192 -16.93 -22.25 6.74
N PHE A 193 -17.23 -22.68 5.51
CA PHE A 193 -18.25 -22.05 4.66
C PHE A 193 -19.60 -22.79 4.66
N ARG A 194 -19.68 -24.00 5.25
CA ARG A 194 -20.85 -24.90 5.16
C ARG A 194 -22.10 -24.39 5.88
N GLU A 195 -21.96 -23.51 6.87
CA GLU A 195 -23.07 -22.96 7.67
C GLU A 195 -23.46 -21.54 7.25
N LEU A 196 -22.93 -21.02 6.14
CA LEU A 196 -23.23 -19.68 5.65
C LEU A 196 -24.70 -19.57 5.16
N PRO A 197 -25.49 -18.60 5.67
CA PRO A 197 -26.95 -18.54 5.45
C PRO A 197 -27.34 -18.28 3.99
N GLN A 198 -26.41 -17.84 3.15
CA GLN A 198 -26.57 -17.68 1.71
C GLN A 198 -26.76 -19.01 0.97
N GLY A 199 -26.30 -20.13 1.54
CA GLY A 199 -26.39 -21.45 0.91
C GLY A 199 -25.48 -21.61 -0.32
N TRP A 200 -24.33 -20.95 -0.31
CA TRP A 200 -23.30 -21.10 -1.34
C TRP A 200 -22.71 -22.52 -1.37
N THR A 201 -22.29 -22.96 -2.55
CA THR A 201 -21.76 -24.33 -2.78
C THR A 201 -20.36 -24.34 -3.39
N ASN A 202 -20.00 -23.27 -4.11
CA ASN A 202 -18.65 -23.04 -4.63
C ASN A 202 -18.00 -21.92 -3.81
N HIS A 203 -16.83 -22.21 -3.24
CA HIS A 203 -15.99 -21.26 -2.52
C HIS A 203 -14.60 -21.28 -3.18
N SER A 204 -14.04 -20.10 -3.47
CA SER A 204 -12.82 -19.96 -4.26
C SER A 204 -11.97 -18.79 -3.76
N PRO A 205 -10.74 -19.03 -3.26
CA PRO A 205 -9.78 -17.97 -2.91
C PRO A 205 -9.52 -16.97 -4.04
N GLY A 206 -9.19 -15.73 -3.67
CA GLY A 206 -8.53 -14.74 -4.53
C GLY A 206 -9.11 -14.58 -5.96
N PRO A 207 -8.38 -14.97 -7.01
CA PRO A 207 -7.04 -15.57 -7.01
C PRO A 207 -5.93 -14.55 -6.68
N GLY A 208 -4.67 -14.97 -6.73
CA GLY A 208 -3.51 -14.08 -6.72
C GLY A 208 -2.81 -14.01 -5.37
N HIS A 209 -3.14 -12.99 -4.57
CA HIS A 209 -2.67 -12.87 -3.19
C HIS A 209 -3.72 -12.26 -2.23
N GLY A 210 -3.57 -12.51 -0.93
CA GLY A 210 -4.20 -11.79 0.18
C GLY A 210 -3.20 -10.86 0.90
N LEU A 211 -3.61 -10.29 2.04
CA LEU A 211 -2.92 -9.19 2.72
C LEU A 211 -2.64 -9.51 4.21
N GLN A 212 -1.54 -9.00 4.76
CA GLN A 212 -1.38 -8.84 6.21
C GLN A 212 -1.60 -7.36 6.57
N LEU A 213 -2.51 -7.09 7.50
CA LEU A 213 -2.82 -5.75 7.96
C LEU A 213 -1.67 -5.18 8.81
N SER A 214 -1.64 -3.86 8.93
CA SER A 214 -0.65 -3.10 9.69
C SER A 214 -0.54 -3.51 11.16
N ASP A 215 -1.61 -4.05 11.74
CA ASP A 215 -1.68 -4.60 13.11
C ASP A 215 -1.28 -6.08 13.25
N GLY A 216 -0.97 -6.76 12.14
CA GLY A 216 -0.49 -8.13 12.08
C GLY A 216 -1.54 -9.19 11.67
N ARG A 217 -2.83 -8.85 11.57
CA ARG A 217 -3.88 -9.79 11.11
C ARG A 217 -3.62 -10.22 9.66
N LEU A 218 -3.65 -11.53 9.41
CA LEU A 218 -3.70 -12.08 8.04
C LEU A 218 -5.15 -12.05 7.55
N LEU A 219 -5.36 -11.64 6.30
CA LEU A 219 -6.67 -11.49 5.69
C LEU A 219 -6.66 -11.94 4.23
N LEU A 220 -7.55 -12.87 3.88
CA LEU A 220 -7.63 -13.43 2.52
C LEU A 220 -9.08 -13.50 2.04
N GLN A 221 -9.29 -12.95 0.86
CA GLN A 221 -10.58 -12.88 0.19
C GLN A 221 -10.96 -14.22 -0.48
N VAL A 222 -12.23 -14.60 -0.36
CA VAL A 222 -12.81 -15.82 -0.92
C VAL A 222 -14.13 -15.45 -1.59
N TRP A 223 -14.23 -15.66 -2.90
CA TRP A 223 -15.47 -15.43 -3.63
C TRP A 223 -16.35 -16.68 -3.65
N HIS A 224 -17.66 -16.46 -3.63
CA HIS A 224 -18.67 -17.49 -3.42
C HIS A 224 -19.81 -17.40 -4.42
N ARG A 225 -20.49 -18.53 -4.62
CA ARG A 225 -21.76 -18.63 -5.35
C ARG A 225 -22.44 -19.98 -5.11
N LYS A 226 -23.69 -20.09 -5.54
CA LYS A 226 -24.41 -21.35 -5.72
C LYS A 226 -23.98 -22.06 -7.02
N SER A 227 -24.41 -23.30 -7.21
CA SER A 227 -24.07 -24.18 -8.36
C SER A 227 -24.29 -23.50 -9.72
N VAL A 228 -23.45 -23.85 -10.71
CA VAL A 228 -23.65 -23.44 -12.11
C VAL A 228 -24.93 -24.01 -12.73
N GLU A 229 -25.54 -25.03 -12.12
CA GLU A 229 -26.82 -25.60 -12.55
C GLU A 229 -27.99 -24.63 -12.37
N LEU A 230 -27.86 -23.63 -11.48
CA LEU A 230 -28.82 -22.55 -11.34
C LEU A 230 -28.64 -21.48 -12.44
N PRO A 231 -29.73 -20.81 -12.87
CA PRO A 231 -29.65 -19.62 -13.72
C PRO A 231 -28.71 -18.56 -13.14
N ALA A 232 -27.98 -17.83 -13.99
CA ALA A 232 -26.91 -16.93 -13.53
C ALA A 232 -27.37 -15.86 -12.52
N ALA A 233 -28.62 -15.41 -12.60
CA ALA A 233 -29.23 -14.45 -11.67
C ALA A 233 -29.62 -15.05 -10.30
N GLU A 234 -29.62 -16.38 -10.14
CA GLU A 234 -29.96 -17.11 -8.91
C GLU A 234 -28.71 -17.66 -8.20
N ARG A 235 -27.51 -17.29 -8.68
CA ARG A 235 -26.23 -17.82 -8.16
C ARG A 235 -25.65 -17.04 -6.97
N ASP A 236 -26.20 -15.87 -6.68
CA ASP A 236 -25.85 -15.02 -5.53
C ASP A 236 -24.33 -14.78 -5.38
N TYR A 237 -23.70 -14.30 -6.45
CA TYR A 237 -22.27 -13.99 -6.50
C TYR A 237 -21.89 -12.90 -5.49
N SER A 238 -21.13 -13.25 -4.45
CA SER A 238 -20.48 -12.27 -3.56
C SER A 238 -19.19 -12.80 -2.93
N THR A 239 -18.46 -11.92 -2.23
CA THR A 239 -17.13 -12.17 -1.66
C THR A 239 -17.16 -12.08 -0.13
N SER A 240 -16.46 -12.98 0.56
CA SER A 240 -16.13 -12.87 1.98
C SER A 240 -14.62 -12.82 2.20
N VAL A 241 -14.22 -12.63 3.45
CA VAL A 241 -12.82 -12.79 3.89
C VAL A 241 -12.71 -13.89 4.94
N ILE A 242 -11.59 -14.60 4.93
CA ILE A 242 -11.10 -15.39 6.06
C ILE A 242 -9.90 -14.68 6.69
N TYR A 243 -9.68 -14.85 7.98
CA TYR A 243 -8.61 -14.16 8.72
C TYR A 243 -7.93 -15.04 9.75
N SER A 244 -6.74 -14.61 10.17
CA SER A 244 -6.02 -15.11 11.34
C SER A 244 -5.44 -13.93 12.14
N ASP A 245 -5.58 -13.98 13.47
CA ASP A 245 -4.88 -13.09 14.41
C ASP A 245 -3.76 -13.86 15.17
N ASP A 246 -3.36 -15.06 14.71
CA ASP A 246 -2.41 -15.97 15.38
C ASP A 246 -1.30 -16.50 14.46
N LEU A 247 -0.83 -15.66 13.53
CA LEU A 247 0.21 -15.95 12.53
C LEU A 247 -0.14 -17.15 11.62
N GLY A 248 -1.44 -17.30 11.35
CA GLY A 248 -2.01 -18.35 10.50
C GLY A 248 -2.02 -19.74 11.12
N ALA A 249 -1.89 -19.86 12.45
CA ALA A 249 -2.03 -21.12 13.16
C ALA A 249 -3.49 -21.61 13.20
N THR A 250 -4.45 -20.69 13.25
CA THR A 250 -5.89 -20.94 13.03
C THR A 250 -6.49 -19.90 12.10
N TRP A 251 -7.56 -20.28 11.40
CA TRP A 251 -8.26 -19.43 10.44
C TRP A 251 -9.75 -19.37 10.76
N GLN A 252 -10.35 -18.20 10.57
CA GLN A 252 -11.73 -17.88 10.94
C GLN A 252 -12.45 -17.16 9.81
N HIS A 253 -13.78 -17.28 9.75
CA HIS A 253 -14.61 -16.54 8.79
C HIS A 253 -14.86 -15.11 9.27
N GLY A 254 -14.61 -14.11 8.42
CA GLY A 254 -14.92 -12.70 8.67
C GLY A 254 -16.29 -12.29 8.14
N GLY A 255 -16.39 -11.07 7.62
CA GLY A 255 -17.57 -10.54 6.94
C GLY A 255 -17.66 -10.96 5.48
N ALA A 256 -18.83 -10.72 4.88
CA ALA A 256 -19.07 -10.81 3.44
C ALA A 256 -19.73 -9.52 2.91
N ILE A 257 -19.44 -9.15 1.66
CA ILE A 257 -20.13 -8.05 0.97
C ILE A 257 -21.62 -8.42 0.83
N PRO A 258 -22.57 -7.50 1.12
CA PRO A 258 -23.99 -7.70 0.87
C PRO A 258 -24.27 -8.22 -0.55
N ILE A 259 -25.22 -9.17 -0.69
CA ILE A 259 -25.63 -9.65 -2.01
C ILE A 259 -26.62 -8.65 -2.60
N ASP A 260 -26.14 -7.86 -3.56
CA ASP A 260 -27.00 -7.07 -4.45
C ASP A 260 -26.88 -7.57 -5.90
N PRO A 261 -27.98 -8.04 -6.52
CA PRO A 261 -28.02 -8.41 -7.95
C PRO A 261 -27.62 -7.29 -8.94
N ALA A 262 -27.57 -6.02 -8.51
CA ALA A 262 -27.03 -4.91 -9.29
C ALA A 262 -25.50 -4.86 -9.31
N TYR A 263 -24.80 -5.45 -8.32
CA TYR A 263 -23.34 -5.46 -8.17
C TYR A 263 -22.78 -6.88 -7.93
N PRO A 264 -23.13 -7.89 -8.76
CA PRO A 264 -22.67 -9.26 -8.58
C PRO A 264 -21.15 -9.32 -8.70
N ASN A 265 -20.49 -9.86 -7.68
CA ASN A 265 -19.04 -9.73 -7.50
C ASN A 265 -18.33 -11.09 -7.33
N GLY A 266 -17.05 -11.17 -7.72
CA GLY A 266 -16.29 -12.42 -7.79
C GLY A 266 -14.83 -12.24 -7.41
N ALA A 267 -13.89 -12.65 -8.26
CA ALA A 267 -12.45 -12.46 -8.07
C ALA A 267 -12.09 -11.02 -7.62
N THR A 268 -11.34 -10.87 -6.52
CA THR A 268 -11.25 -9.62 -5.75
C THR A 268 -9.86 -9.42 -5.17
N ARG A 269 -9.49 -8.16 -4.87
CA ARG A 269 -8.30 -7.79 -4.09
C ARG A 269 -8.63 -6.96 -2.86
N LEU A 270 -7.74 -6.99 -1.88
CA LEU A 270 -7.78 -6.21 -0.64
C LEU A 270 -6.81 -5.03 -0.71
N LEU A 271 -7.17 -3.94 -0.04
CA LEU A 271 -6.29 -2.81 0.27
C LEU A 271 -6.58 -2.34 1.69
N GLU A 272 -5.54 -2.14 2.50
CA GLU A 272 -5.60 -1.36 3.75
C GLU A 272 -5.16 0.08 3.46
N ARG A 273 -6.03 1.05 3.80
CA ARG A 273 -5.80 2.49 3.67
C ARG A 273 -5.02 3.04 4.88
N GLU A 274 -4.47 4.23 4.76
CA GLU A 274 -3.69 4.91 5.81
C GLU A 274 -4.47 5.10 7.13
N ASP A 275 -5.79 5.28 7.04
CA ASP A 275 -6.72 5.35 8.18
C ASP A 275 -7.04 3.99 8.83
N GLY A 276 -6.58 2.88 8.25
CA GLY A 276 -6.86 1.51 8.67
C GLY A 276 -8.18 0.92 8.13
N THR A 277 -8.93 1.66 7.31
CA THR A 277 -10.09 1.09 6.59
C THR A 277 -9.64 0.13 5.50
N LEU A 278 -10.47 -0.87 5.22
CA LEU A 278 -10.20 -1.87 4.20
C LEU A 278 -11.12 -1.67 3.00
N ALA A 279 -10.56 -1.70 1.79
CA ALA A 279 -11.31 -1.67 0.54
C ALA A 279 -11.17 -3.00 -0.22
N LEU A 280 -12.29 -3.60 -0.62
CA LEU A 280 -12.31 -4.74 -1.55
C LEU A 280 -12.52 -4.23 -2.98
N PHE A 281 -11.59 -4.51 -3.89
CA PHE A 281 -11.70 -4.18 -5.32
C PHE A 281 -12.11 -5.42 -6.13
N ALA A 282 -13.40 -5.58 -6.35
CA ALA A 282 -14.00 -6.81 -6.84
C ALA A 282 -14.35 -6.79 -8.35
N ARG A 283 -14.20 -7.95 -8.99
CA ARG A 283 -14.59 -8.19 -10.39
C ARG A 283 -16.11 -8.16 -10.52
N TYR A 284 -16.63 -7.29 -11.37
CA TYR A 284 -18.02 -7.35 -11.81
C TYR A 284 -18.30 -8.64 -12.60
N VAL A 285 -19.33 -9.39 -12.21
CA VAL A 285 -19.71 -10.68 -12.80
C VAL A 285 -20.87 -10.47 -13.78
N GLY A 286 -20.55 -10.11 -15.02
CA GLY A 286 -21.54 -9.92 -16.07
C GLY A 286 -20.93 -9.36 -17.36
N PRO A 287 -21.69 -8.52 -18.11
CA PRO A 287 -21.17 -7.69 -19.19
C PRO A 287 -20.03 -6.76 -18.73
N ALA A 288 -19.39 -6.07 -19.68
CA ALA A 288 -18.36 -5.08 -19.36
C ALA A 288 -18.88 -4.00 -18.41
N ASN A 289 -18.13 -3.71 -17.35
CA ASN A 289 -18.51 -2.78 -16.30
C ASN A 289 -17.29 -2.25 -15.54
N ARG A 290 -17.51 -1.38 -14.54
CA ARG A 290 -16.47 -0.87 -13.63
C ARG A 290 -16.18 -1.92 -12.53
N ARG A 291 -15.15 -1.71 -11.69
CA ARG A 291 -14.93 -2.58 -10.50
C ARG A 291 -16.06 -2.34 -9.49
N VAL A 292 -16.48 -3.40 -8.81
CA VAL A 292 -17.33 -3.29 -7.61
C VAL A 292 -16.42 -3.01 -6.42
N VAL A 293 -16.80 -2.09 -5.54
CA VAL A 293 -16.06 -1.78 -4.30
C VAL A 293 -16.99 -1.80 -3.10
N SER A 294 -16.44 -2.22 -1.96
CA SER A 294 -17.08 -2.22 -0.64
C SER A 294 -15.99 -2.01 0.43
N ILE A 295 -16.36 -1.35 1.53
CA ILE A 295 -15.46 -0.83 2.56
C ILE A 295 -15.78 -1.46 3.93
N SER A 296 -14.74 -1.75 4.72
CA SER A 296 -14.82 -2.20 6.11
C SER A 296 -14.01 -1.29 7.03
N ASP A 297 -14.61 -0.89 8.15
CA ASP A 297 -14.03 -0.09 9.24
C ASP A 297 -13.69 -0.95 10.48
N ASP A 298 -13.92 -2.26 10.42
CA ASP A 298 -13.88 -3.19 11.55
C ASP A 298 -12.97 -4.42 11.31
N ARG A 299 -11.90 -4.21 10.53
CA ARG A 299 -10.87 -5.21 10.18
C ARG A 299 -11.43 -6.40 9.39
N GLY A 300 -12.45 -6.15 8.56
CA GLY A 300 -13.04 -7.11 7.62
C GLY A 300 -14.23 -7.91 8.17
N MET A 301 -14.87 -7.46 9.25
CA MET A 301 -15.97 -8.18 9.91
C MET A 301 -17.37 -7.79 9.39
N THR A 302 -17.55 -6.53 8.97
CA THR A 302 -18.71 -6.05 8.21
C THR A 302 -18.25 -5.22 7.02
N TRP A 303 -19.10 -5.17 5.99
CA TRP A 303 -18.79 -4.55 4.69
C TRP A 303 -19.96 -3.64 4.29
N SER A 304 -19.64 -2.50 3.67
CA SER A 304 -20.63 -1.53 3.18
C SER A 304 -21.43 -2.07 1.99
N GLU A 305 -22.58 -1.43 1.71
CA GLU A 305 -23.32 -1.68 0.48
C GLU A 305 -22.43 -1.39 -0.75
N PRO A 306 -22.36 -2.31 -1.72
CA PRO A 306 -21.43 -2.21 -2.85
C PRO A 306 -21.74 -1.02 -3.78
N TYR A 307 -20.69 -0.49 -4.40
CA TYR A 307 -20.77 0.56 -5.42
C TYR A 307 -19.80 0.29 -6.58
N LEU A 308 -19.87 1.07 -7.67
CA LEU A 308 -18.92 0.98 -8.78
C LEU A 308 -17.83 2.06 -8.72
N HIS A 309 -16.57 1.69 -8.98
CA HIS A 309 -15.44 2.62 -8.95
C HIS A 309 -15.37 3.51 -10.21
N GLY A 310 -15.42 4.83 -10.04
CA GLY A 310 -15.66 5.80 -11.13
C GLY A 310 -14.45 6.22 -11.97
N SER A 311 -13.21 6.04 -11.51
CA SER A 311 -12.00 6.53 -12.24
C SER A 311 -11.74 5.85 -13.59
N PHE A 312 -12.38 4.71 -13.89
CA PHE A 312 -12.13 3.94 -15.12
C PHE A 312 -13.39 3.65 -15.92
N PRO A 313 -13.38 3.75 -17.26
CA PRO A 313 -14.52 3.38 -18.10
C PRO A 313 -14.84 1.87 -18.00
N PRO A 314 -16.09 1.45 -18.32
CA PRO A 314 -16.49 0.05 -18.32
C PRO A 314 -15.56 -0.88 -19.11
N ALA A 315 -15.04 -1.90 -18.44
CA ALA A 315 -14.07 -2.85 -18.98
C ALA A 315 -14.53 -4.31 -18.80
N ALA A 316 -13.88 -5.26 -19.48
CA ALA A 316 -14.24 -6.66 -19.41
C ALA A 316 -14.00 -7.26 -18.01
N GLY A 317 -14.96 -8.04 -17.51
CA GLY A 317 -14.83 -8.76 -16.24
C GLY A 317 -13.65 -9.75 -16.23
N ALA A 318 -12.57 -9.35 -15.56
CA ALA A 318 -11.37 -10.13 -15.27
C ALA A 318 -10.99 -9.98 -13.78
N ASP A 319 -10.12 -10.84 -13.26
CA ASP A 319 -9.36 -10.45 -12.07
C ASP A 319 -8.36 -9.33 -12.42
N ALA A 320 -7.92 -8.61 -11.42
CA ALA A 320 -7.01 -7.48 -11.51
C ALA A 320 -6.07 -7.52 -10.30
N GLY A 321 -4.81 -7.13 -10.48
CA GLY A 321 -3.86 -7.03 -9.37
C GLY A 321 -3.91 -5.66 -8.72
N LEU A 322 -3.71 -5.58 -7.41
CA LEU A 322 -3.72 -4.36 -6.62
C LEU A 322 -2.67 -4.52 -5.51
N ASP A 323 -1.71 -3.60 -5.41
CA ASP A 323 -0.67 -3.63 -4.37
C ASP A 323 -0.21 -2.21 -3.98
N ARG A 324 0.42 -2.09 -2.81
CA ARG A 324 0.92 -0.83 -2.25
C ARG A 324 2.41 -0.67 -2.57
N LEU A 325 2.72 0.29 -3.45
CA LEU A 325 4.08 0.66 -3.85
C LEU A 325 4.80 1.48 -2.77
N SER A 326 4.09 2.37 -2.07
CA SER A 326 4.65 3.12 -0.94
C SER A 326 3.56 3.73 -0.04
N GLY A 327 3.99 4.38 1.05
CA GLY A 327 3.12 5.05 2.02
C GLY A 327 2.21 4.08 2.77
N GLY A 328 0.98 4.51 3.07
CA GLY A 328 -0.03 3.69 3.74
C GLY A 328 0.07 3.68 5.26
N PRO A 329 -0.60 2.73 5.95
CA PRO A 329 -0.77 2.71 7.40
C PRO A 329 0.49 3.08 8.21
N ARG A 330 0.41 4.21 8.91
CA ARG A 330 1.47 4.84 9.74
C ARG A 330 2.62 5.49 8.96
N SER A 331 2.70 5.33 7.64
CA SER A 331 3.84 5.74 6.82
C SER A 331 3.81 7.21 6.46
N ALA A 332 5.00 7.82 6.40
CA ALA A 332 5.18 9.22 6.01
C ALA A 332 5.64 9.40 4.55
N ASP A 333 5.94 8.30 3.84
CA ASP A 333 6.18 8.33 2.39
C ASP A 333 4.84 8.46 1.66
N VAL A 334 4.84 9.10 0.48
CA VAL A 334 3.61 9.33 -0.31
C VAL A 334 2.88 8.01 -0.54
N SER A 335 1.59 7.95 -0.24
CA SER A 335 0.76 6.78 -0.55
C SER A 335 0.75 6.55 -2.05
N ARG A 336 1.04 5.31 -2.47
CA ARG A 336 1.03 4.89 -3.87
C ARG A 336 0.40 3.51 -3.98
N ILE A 337 -0.75 3.41 -4.64
CA ILE A 337 -1.40 2.12 -4.95
C ILE A 337 -1.30 1.87 -6.45
N VAL A 338 -0.79 0.70 -6.82
CA VAL A 338 -0.69 0.25 -8.22
C VAL A 338 -1.79 -0.76 -8.52
N PHE A 339 -2.54 -0.54 -9.61
CA PHE A 339 -3.69 -1.36 -10.00
C PHE A 339 -3.58 -1.82 -11.45
N SER A 340 -3.56 -3.13 -11.70
CA SER A 340 -3.40 -3.71 -13.05
C SER A 340 -4.70 -4.33 -13.58
N ARG A 341 -5.16 -3.90 -14.75
CA ARG A 341 -6.44 -4.33 -15.35
C ARG A 341 -6.38 -4.41 -16.89
N PRO A 342 -7.16 -5.29 -17.56
CA PRO A 342 -7.55 -5.07 -18.94
C PRO A 342 -8.40 -3.78 -19.04
N SER A 343 -8.09 -2.88 -19.98
CA SER A 343 -8.72 -1.54 -20.00
C SER A 343 -9.95 -1.41 -20.91
N THR A 344 -10.19 -2.35 -21.83
CA THR A 344 -11.30 -2.27 -22.80
C THR A 344 -12.52 -3.11 -22.40
N PRO A 345 -13.71 -2.92 -23.03
CA PRO A 345 -14.87 -3.81 -22.88
C PRO A 345 -14.66 -5.28 -23.30
N SER A 346 -13.49 -5.60 -23.88
CA SER A 346 -13.00 -6.96 -24.10
C SER A 346 -11.68 -7.18 -23.32
N ARG A 347 -11.32 -8.41 -22.95
CA ARG A 347 -10.05 -8.66 -22.24
C ARG A 347 -8.86 -8.42 -23.18
N ARG A 348 -8.37 -7.19 -23.12
CA ARG A 348 -7.36 -6.60 -23.98
C ARG A 348 -6.67 -5.45 -23.26
N ASP A 349 -5.47 -5.15 -23.74
CA ASP A 349 -4.75 -3.92 -23.48
C ASP A 349 -4.55 -3.70 -21.96
N LEU A 350 -3.70 -4.55 -21.36
CA LEU A 350 -3.36 -4.52 -19.94
C LEU A 350 -2.72 -3.17 -19.59
N THR A 351 -3.34 -2.50 -18.63
CA THR A 351 -3.02 -1.15 -18.19
C THR A 351 -2.75 -1.18 -16.70
N VAL A 352 -1.71 -0.48 -16.26
CA VAL A 352 -1.44 -0.22 -14.84
C VAL A 352 -1.81 1.22 -14.54
N ALA A 353 -2.53 1.44 -13.45
CA ALA A 353 -2.91 2.73 -12.93
C ALA A 353 -2.28 2.99 -11.56
N LEU A 354 -2.10 4.27 -11.22
CA LEU A 354 -1.51 4.74 -9.96
C LEU A 354 -2.49 5.66 -9.23
N SER A 355 -2.74 5.35 -7.96
CA SER A 355 -3.45 6.21 -7.00
C SER A 355 -2.44 6.86 -6.05
N TYR A 356 -2.73 8.10 -5.65
CA TYR A 356 -2.02 8.81 -4.57
C TYR A 356 -2.87 9.03 -3.31
N ASP A 357 -4.05 8.41 -3.26
CA ASP A 357 -5.14 8.67 -2.32
C ASP A 357 -5.82 7.36 -1.90
N ASP A 358 -5.04 6.31 -1.63
CA ASP A 358 -5.52 5.02 -1.13
C ASP A 358 -6.68 4.39 -1.93
N GLY A 359 -6.59 4.53 -3.25
CA GLY A 359 -7.57 4.00 -4.19
C GLY A 359 -8.92 4.69 -4.12
N TYR A 360 -9.03 5.92 -3.61
CA TYR A 360 -10.21 6.75 -3.88
C TYR A 360 -10.23 7.17 -5.36
N SER A 361 -9.07 7.46 -5.96
CA SER A 361 -8.88 7.87 -7.35
C SER A 361 -7.63 7.24 -8.00
N PHE A 362 -7.46 7.41 -9.31
CA PHE A 362 -6.32 6.89 -10.08
C PHE A 362 -5.95 7.86 -11.24
N PRO A 363 -5.32 9.00 -10.96
CA PRO A 363 -5.10 10.08 -11.94
C PRO A 363 -3.99 9.82 -12.98
N ARG A 364 -3.32 8.66 -12.97
CA ARG A 364 -2.30 8.27 -13.95
C ARG A 364 -2.48 6.80 -14.33
N GLU A 365 -2.45 6.47 -15.63
CA GLU A 365 -2.40 5.08 -16.10
C GLU A 365 -1.63 4.92 -17.42
N LYS A 366 -0.95 3.77 -17.60
CA LYS A 366 -0.11 3.47 -18.78
C LYS A 366 -0.27 2.02 -19.23
N VAL A 367 -0.36 1.79 -20.54
CA VAL A 367 -0.57 0.46 -21.13
C VAL A 367 0.72 -0.35 -21.07
N VAL A 368 0.74 -1.41 -20.23
CA VAL A 368 1.86 -2.35 -20.11
C VAL A 368 1.88 -3.33 -21.28
N HIS A 369 0.74 -3.89 -21.69
CA HIS A 369 0.66 -4.85 -22.81
C HIS A 369 -0.57 -4.59 -23.69
N ALA A 370 -0.35 -3.98 -24.85
CA ALA A 370 -1.35 -3.88 -25.91
C ALA A 370 -1.49 -5.23 -26.65
N GLY A 371 -2.70 -5.77 -26.75
CA GLY A 371 -2.94 -7.13 -27.22
C GLY A 371 -4.17 -7.79 -26.61
N ARG A 372 -4.27 -9.12 -26.73
CA ARG A 372 -5.15 -9.93 -25.88
C ARG A 372 -4.43 -10.19 -24.57
N VAL A 373 -5.12 -10.05 -23.46
CA VAL A 373 -4.63 -10.36 -22.11
C VAL A 373 -5.74 -11.05 -21.32
N GLY A 374 -5.41 -11.68 -20.19
CA GLY A 374 -6.39 -12.31 -19.32
C GLY A 374 -6.49 -11.64 -17.94
N TYR A 375 -6.26 -12.42 -16.89
CA TYR A 375 -6.05 -11.95 -15.51
C TYR A 375 -4.65 -11.37 -15.32
N SER A 376 -4.47 -10.56 -14.28
CA SER A 376 -3.17 -10.07 -13.82
C SER A 376 -3.11 -10.00 -12.30
N ASP A 377 -1.89 -10.07 -11.78
CA ASP A 377 -1.53 -9.85 -10.38
C ASP A 377 -0.36 -8.86 -10.30
N VAL A 378 -0.13 -8.27 -9.13
CA VAL A 378 0.97 -7.32 -8.84
C VAL A 378 1.69 -7.74 -7.56
N ALA A 379 3.00 -7.53 -7.51
CA ALA A 379 3.78 -7.50 -6.26
C ALA A 379 4.89 -6.44 -6.38
N VAL A 380 5.36 -5.90 -5.26
CA VAL A 380 6.42 -4.87 -5.22
C VAL A 380 7.71 -5.42 -4.60
N LEU A 381 8.85 -5.20 -5.26
CA LEU A 381 10.18 -5.51 -4.74
C LEU A 381 10.64 -4.46 -3.72
N GLY A 382 11.58 -4.82 -2.83
CA GLY A 382 12.16 -3.91 -1.85
C GLY A 382 12.93 -2.70 -2.43
N ASP A 383 13.27 -2.73 -3.73
CA ASP A 383 13.82 -1.58 -4.47
C ASP A 383 12.73 -0.66 -5.06
N GLY A 384 11.45 -1.00 -4.88
CA GLY A 384 10.30 -0.29 -5.45
C GLY A 384 9.98 -0.66 -6.90
N THR A 385 10.62 -1.66 -7.49
CA THR A 385 10.18 -2.22 -8.78
C THR A 385 8.83 -2.90 -8.61
N VAL A 386 7.86 -2.47 -9.41
CA VAL A 386 6.55 -3.13 -9.55
C VAL A 386 6.69 -4.32 -10.49
N LEU A 387 6.29 -5.50 -10.02
CA LEU A 387 6.17 -6.73 -10.80
C LEU A 387 4.69 -6.93 -11.16
N VAL A 388 4.37 -7.11 -12.44
CA VAL A 388 3.01 -7.38 -12.91
C VAL A 388 3.00 -8.73 -13.62
N LEU A 389 2.41 -9.75 -13.01
CA LEU A 389 2.31 -11.11 -13.56
C LEU A 389 0.97 -11.27 -14.27
N TYR A 390 0.93 -11.62 -15.56
CA TYR A 390 -0.32 -11.59 -16.34
C TYR A 390 -0.42 -12.68 -17.42
N GLU A 391 -1.66 -13.02 -17.77
CA GLU A 391 -1.99 -14.00 -18.79
C GLU A 391 -1.86 -13.43 -20.22
N VAL A 392 -1.08 -14.10 -21.06
CA VAL A 392 -1.10 -14.00 -22.53
C VAL A 392 -1.30 -15.41 -23.09
N VAL A 393 -2.45 -16.00 -22.74
CA VAL A 393 -2.81 -17.41 -22.98
C VAL A 393 -2.36 -17.89 -24.38
N PRO A 394 -1.50 -18.93 -24.47
CA PRO A 394 -1.19 -19.93 -23.43
C PRO A 394 -0.10 -19.53 -22.41
N GLU A 395 0.59 -18.41 -22.59
CA GLU A 395 1.75 -17.99 -21.79
C GLU A 395 1.36 -17.19 -20.53
N ILE A 396 2.29 -17.15 -19.56
CA ILE A 396 2.28 -16.19 -18.45
C ILE A 396 3.55 -15.33 -18.52
N ILE A 397 3.41 -14.01 -18.44
CA ILE A 397 4.51 -13.04 -18.53
C ILE A 397 4.55 -12.21 -17.24
N VAL A 398 5.76 -11.92 -16.72
CA VAL A 398 5.97 -10.85 -15.74
C VAL A 398 6.54 -9.61 -16.44
N ALA A 399 5.92 -8.46 -16.22
CA ALA A 399 6.52 -7.16 -16.53
C ALA A 399 7.18 -6.60 -15.26
N ARG A 400 8.38 -6.04 -15.39
CA ARG A 400 9.06 -5.29 -14.32
C ARG A 400 9.05 -3.81 -14.72
N LEU A 401 8.54 -2.93 -13.86
CA LEU A 401 8.44 -1.49 -14.14
C LEU A 401 8.65 -0.64 -12.89
N ASN A 402 9.00 0.63 -13.06
CA ASN A 402 9.16 1.60 -11.97
C ASN A 402 8.14 2.75 -12.08
N VAL A 403 8.06 3.58 -11.03
CA VAL A 403 7.11 4.71 -10.97
C VAL A 403 7.47 5.79 -11.99
N GLU A 404 8.76 5.93 -12.30
CA GLU A 404 9.29 6.83 -13.32
C GLU A 404 8.73 6.46 -14.71
N TRP A 405 8.72 5.17 -15.08
CA TRP A 405 8.05 4.73 -16.31
C TRP A 405 6.54 4.92 -16.24
N LEU A 406 5.89 4.65 -15.11
CA LEU A 406 4.43 4.76 -14.98
C LEU A 406 3.93 6.21 -15.07
N THR A 407 4.79 7.20 -14.83
CA THR A 407 4.44 8.63 -14.71
C THR A 407 5.16 9.53 -15.72
N ASP A 408 5.88 8.99 -16.71
CA ASP A 408 6.71 9.76 -17.65
C ASP A 408 7.70 10.70 -16.91
N GLY A 409 8.33 10.17 -15.86
CA GLY A 409 9.29 10.88 -15.01
C GLY A 409 8.71 11.96 -14.10
N GLN A 410 7.38 12.09 -13.99
CA GLN A 410 6.74 13.08 -13.10
C GLN A 410 6.67 12.62 -11.63
N ASP A 411 7.10 11.39 -11.33
CA ASP A 411 7.26 10.86 -9.98
C ASP A 411 8.56 10.05 -9.88
N THR A 412 9.18 10.05 -8.70
CA THR A 412 10.29 9.16 -8.32
C THR A 412 10.08 8.65 -6.91
N LEU A 413 10.56 7.43 -6.59
CA LEU A 413 10.46 6.94 -5.21
C LEU A 413 11.44 7.61 -4.23
N ILE A 414 12.47 8.30 -4.73
CA ILE A 414 13.47 9.03 -3.92
C ILE A 414 12.98 10.44 -3.57
N ALA A 415 12.68 11.26 -4.59
CA ALA A 415 12.33 12.67 -4.40
C ALA A 415 10.81 12.89 -4.29
N GLY A 416 10.00 11.93 -4.74
CA GLY A 416 8.54 12.02 -4.77
C GLY A 416 8.00 12.72 -6.03
N PRO A 417 6.66 12.87 -6.11
CA PRO A 417 5.97 13.54 -7.22
C PRO A 417 5.79 15.05 -6.99
N GLY A 418 6.36 15.60 -5.90
CA GLY A 418 6.08 16.97 -5.44
C GLY A 418 4.60 17.22 -5.12
N LEU A 419 3.86 16.18 -4.73
CA LEU A 419 2.42 16.24 -4.49
C LEU A 419 2.08 17.13 -3.28
N THR A 420 1.36 18.21 -3.55
CA THR A 420 0.59 18.97 -2.57
C THR A 420 -0.88 18.72 -2.86
N ARG A 421 -1.58 18.00 -1.98
CA ARG A 421 -3.03 17.80 -2.06
C ARG A 421 -3.70 18.42 -0.83
N HIS A 422 -4.65 19.31 -1.06
CA HIS A 422 -5.55 19.80 -0.02
C HIS A 422 -6.91 19.11 -0.22
N LEU A 423 -7.34 18.36 0.81
CA LEU A 423 -8.63 17.68 0.82
C LEU A 423 -9.61 18.46 1.70
N PHE A 424 -10.77 18.79 1.16
CA PHE A 424 -11.84 19.49 1.85
C PHE A 424 -13.07 18.56 1.89
N GLU A 425 -13.16 17.78 2.97
CA GLU A 425 -14.30 16.89 3.27
C GLU A 425 -15.59 17.75 3.37
N ALA A 426 -16.59 17.47 2.53
CA ALA A 426 -17.68 18.43 2.30
C ALA A 426 -18.65 18.56 3.49
N GLU A 427 -18.71 17.55 4.35
CA GLU A 427 -19.47 17.58 5.62
C GLU A 427 -18.80 18.43 6.72
N ASN A 428 -17.52 18.79 6.54
CA ASN A 428 -16.75 19.62 7.47
C ASN A 428 -16.57 21.08 7.00
N ALA A 429 -17.02 21.43 5.79
CA ALA A 429 -16.94 22.77 5.24
C ALA A 429 -18.05 23.70 5.78
N ASP A 430 -17.79 25.02 5.79
CA ASP A 430 -18.84 26.02 6.00
C ASP A 430 -19.72 26.10 4.74
N VAL A 431 -20.96 25.62 4.84
CA VAL A 431 -21.87 25.34 3.73
C VAL A 431 -23.21 26.06 3.84
N ALA A 432 -23.69 26.56 2.71
CA ALA A 432 -25.00 27.18 2.57
C ALA A 432 -25.75 26.60 1.37
N GLY A 433 -27.08 26.59 1.41
CA GLY A 433 -27.86 26.10 0.27
C GLY A 433 -29.35 26.38 0.39
N SER A 434 -30.01 26.33 -0.76
CA SER A 434 -31.47 26.32 -0.89
C SER A 434 -31.86 25.13 -1.76
N PRO A 435 -32.54 24.10 -1.21
CA PRO A 435 -32.83 23.87 0.22
C PRO A 435 -31.56 23.66 1.06
N ALA A 436 -31.66 23.76 2.39
CA ALA A 436 -30.49 23.57 3.26
C ALA A 436 -29.92 22.13 3.14
N PRO A 437 -28.58 21.97 3.00
CA PRO A 437 -27.96 20.64 2.89
C PRO A 437 -27.98 19.90 4.24
N SER A 438 -27.63 18.62 4.18
CA SER A 438 -27.56 17.70 5.34
C SER A 438 -26.34 16.79 5.25
N VAL A 439 -25.87 16.27 6.38
CA VAL A 439 -24.79 15.27 6.42
C VAL A 439 -25.39 13.86 6.49
N VAL A 440 -24.81 12.90 5.76
CA VAL A 440 -25.26 11.50 5.70
C VAL A 440 -24.10 10.54 5.99
N ASP A 441 -24.28 9.65 6.97
CA ASP A 441 -23.34 8.58 7.32
C ASP A 441 -23.32 7.50 6.21
N ASP A 442 -22.15 7.25 5.62
CA ASP A 442 -22.00 6.29 4.53
C ASP A 442 -20.51 5.92 4.31
N ARG A 443 -20.14 4.68 4.65
CA ARG A 443 -18.76 4.15 4.65
C ARG A 443 -18.01 4.16 3.30
N ASN A 444 -18.67 4.51 2.19
CA ASN A 444 -18.05 4.53 0.85
C ASN A 444 -17.38 5.86 0.47
N ASN A 445 -17.52 6.86 1.33
CA ASN A 445 -17.02 8.24 1.20
C ASN A 445 -15.79 8.41 2.11
N SER A 446 -14.96 9.45 1.93
CA SER A 446 -13.98 9.81 2.97
C SER A 446 -14.68 10.39 4.21
N GLY A 447 -13.97 10.43 5.35
CA GLY A 447 -14.58 10.59 6.68
C GLY A 447 -15.58 9.50 7.12
N GLY A 448 -16.06 8.65 6.21
CA GLY A 448 -17.23 7.79 6.39
C GLY A 448 -18.58 8.54 6.32
N GLN A 449 -18.58 9.79 5.83
CA GLN A 449 -19.74 10.68 5.76
C GLN A 449 -19.74 11.43 4.42
N ARG A 450 -20.82 12.17 4.11
CA ARG A 450 -20.82 13.13 2.98
C ARG A 450 -21.80 14.26 3.20
N LEU A 451 -21.72 15.26 2.34
CA LEU A 451 -22.75 16.28 2.19
C LEU A 451 -23.83 15.86 1.17
N GLU A 452 -25.09 15.91 1.59
CA GLU A 452 -26.27 15.51 0.83
C GLU A 452 -27.19 16.73 0.65
N PHE A 453 -27.33 17.19 -0.59
CA PHE A 453 -28.14 18.34 -0.99
C PHE A 453 -29.36 17.87 -1.80
N ALA A 454 -30.52 17.86 -1.15
CA ALA A 454 -31.78 17.33 -1.67
C ALA A 454 -32.52 18.35 -2.57
N ALA A 455 -31.90 18.75 -3.68
CA ALA A 455 -32.45 19.71 -4.63
C ALA A 455 -33.80 19.29 -5.21
N THR A 456 -34.62 20.28 -5.56
CA THR A 456 -36.01 20.13 -6.02
C THR A 456 -36.33 20.87 -7.31
N GLU A 457 -35.61 21.95 -7.65
CA GLU A 457 -35.76 22.66 -8.93
C GLU A 457 -34.42 23.10 -9.55
N ILE A 458 -34.44 23.41 -10.85
CA ILE A 458 -33.25 23.88 -11.59
C ILE A 458 -32.95 25.31 -11.11
N GLY A 459 -31.72 25.54 -10.66
CA GLY A 459 -31.29 26.78 -9.97
C GLY A 459 -31.20 26.66 -8.44
N ASP A 460 -31.69 25.56 -7.85
CA ASP A 460 -31.26 25.16 -6.50
C ASP A 460 -29.73 24.99 -6.50
N HIS A 461 -29.07 25.45 -5.45
CA HIS A 461 -27.61 25.46 -5.36
C HIS A 461 -27.10 25.23 -3.94
N LEU A 462 -25.90 24.63 -3.91
CA LEU A 462 -25.03 24.47 -2.76
C LEU A 462 -23.83 25.40 -2.93
N ASP A 463 -23.56 26.20 -1.92
CA ASP A 463 -22.33 26.98 -1.74
C ASP A 463 -21.48 26.33 -0.65
N LEU A 464 -20.16 26.31 -0.86
CA LEU A 464 -19.17 25.90 0.14
C LEU A 464 -17.94 26.82 0.08
N GLU A 465 -17.35 27.10 1.24
CA GLU A 465 -16.09 27.84 1.35
C GLU A 465 -14.91 26.87 1.57
N ILE A 466 -13.80 27.11 0.85
CA ILE A 466 -12.54 26.39 1.02
C ILE A 466 -11.41 27.37 1.38
N GLU A 467 -10.54 27.01 2.32
CA GLU A 467 -9.40 27.82 2.74
C GLU A 467 -8.13 27.31 2.05
N VAL A 468 -7.65 28.02 1.04
CA VAL A 468 -6.48 27.64 0.24
C VAL A 468 -5.19 28.05 0.99
N PRO A 469 -4.29 27.11 1.37
CA PRO A 469 -3.15 27.46 2.23
C PRO A 469 -2.05 28.29 1.55
N ASP A 470 -1.80 28.06 0.25
CA ASP A 470 -0.76 28.75 -0.53
C ASP A 470 -1.26 29.15 -1.94
N THR A 471 -0.73 30.26 -2.45
CA THR A 471 -1.05 30.74 -3.82
C THR A 471 -0.40 29.81 -4.85
N GLY A 472 -1.19 29.24 -5.75
CA GLY A 472 -0.70 28.30 -6.77
C GLY A 472 -1.71 27.97 -7.85
N THR A 473 -1.35 27.05 -8.75
CA THR A 473 -2.27 26.41 -9.70
C THR A 473 -2.51 24.98 -9.27
N TYR A 474 -3.76 24.54 -9.26
CA TYR A 474 -4.18 23.22 -8.78
C TYR A 474 -5.15 22.58 -9.78
N ASP A 475 -5.07 21.27 -9.98
CA ASP A 475 -6.19 20.49 -10.52
C ASP A 475 -7.29 20.48 -9.45
N LEU A 476 -8.53 20.81 -9.84
CA LEU A 476 -9.68 20.91 -8.95
C LEU A 476 -10.65 19.75 -9.22
N ASP A 477 -10.71 18.81 -8.29
CA ASP A 477 -11.58 17.64 -8.36
C ASP A 477 -12.76 17.75 -7.39
N LEU A 478 -13.94 17.33 -7.86
CA LEU A 478 -15.10 17.05 -7.01
C LEU A 478 -15.38 15.56 -6.99
N ARG A 479 -15.31 14.92 -5.81
CA ARG A 479 -15.76 13.54 -5.67
C ARG A 479 -17.26 13.50 -5.39
N LEU A 480 -18.01 12.85 -6.27
CA LEU A 480 -19.46 12.83 -6.26
C LEU A 480 -20.00 11.41 -6.15
N LEU A 481 -21.11 11.26 -5.43
CA LEU A 481 -22.01 10.11 -5.50
C LEU A 481 -22.86 10.24 -6.77
N ASN A 482 -22.61 9.37 -7.76
CA ASN A 482 -23.46 9.24 -8.94
C ASN A 482 -24.44 8.06 -8.74
N GLN A 483 -25.73 8.29 -8.99
CA GLN A 483 -26.81 7.29 -8.91
C GLN A 483 -28.11 7.86 -9.53
N PRO A 484 -29.24 7.13 -9.62
CA PRO A 484 -30.38 7.58 -10.43
C PRO A 484 -31.08 8.86 -9.93
N ASP A 485 -31.06 9.19 -8.64
CA ASP A 485 -31.79 10.36 -8.09
C ASP A 485 -31.00 11.68 -8.18
N ARG A 486 -29.84 11.66 -8.85
CA ARG A 486 -28.91 12.79 -8.96
C ARG A 486 -29.16 13.67 -10.18
N GLY A 487 -28.86 14.96 -10.06
CA GLY A 487 -28.95 15.94 -11.13
C GLY A 487 -27.66 16.14 -11.94
N SER A 488 -27.72 17.02 -12.93
CA SER A 488 -26.55 17.65 -13.54
C SER A 488 -26.31 19.02 -12.91
N VAL A 489 -25.04 19.39 -12.76
CA VAL A 489 -24.57 20.48 -11.89
C VAL A 489 -23.56 21.34 -12.64
N GLN A 490 -23.85 22.63 -12.83
CA GLN A 490 -22.82 23.60 -13.19
C GLN A 490 -22.02 23.94 -11.93
N VAL A 491 -20.70 23.75 -12.02
CA VAL A 491 -19.78 24.20 -10.97
C VAL A 491 -19.28 25.59 -11.31
N SER A 492 -19.12 26.44 -10.30
CA SER A 492 -18.46 27.74 -10.42
C SER A 492 -17.53 27.99 -9.24
N LEU A 493 -16.46 28.73 -9.48
CA LEU A 493 -15.43 29.14 -8.53
C LEU A 493 -15.36 30.66 -8.50
N ASP A 494 -15.53 31.27 -7.32
CA ASP A 494 -15.66 32.71 -7.12
C ASP A 494 -16.66 33.39 -8.10
N GLY A 495 -17.75 32.69 -8.40
CA GLY A 495 -18.79 33.14 -9.33
C GLY A 495 -18.45 33.02 -10.83
N HIS A 496 -17.39 32.28 -11.19
CA HIS A 496 -17.03 31.98 -12.59
C HIS A 496 -17.26 30.49 -12.87
N ASP A 497 -18.09 30.18 -13.88
CA ASP A 497 -18.39 28.80 -14.28
C ASP A 497 -17.13 28.04 -14.73
N LEU A 498 -16.96 26.81 -14.25
CA LEU A 498 -15.88 25.89 -14.62
C LEU A 498 -16.42 24.74 -15.48
N GLY A 499 -15.81 24.54 -16.64
CA GLY A 499 -16.12 23.42 -17.54
C GLY A 499 -17.56 23.42 -18.09
N ASP A 500 -17.94 22.28 -18.67
CA ASP A 500 -19.34 21.93 -18.93
C ASP A 500 -19.98 21.35 -17.64
N PRO A 501 -21.32 21.38 -17.47
CA PRO A 501 -21.99 20.80 -16.31
C PRO A 501 -21.65 19.32 -16.07
N VAL A 502 -21.31 18.98 -14.82
CA VAL A 502 -21.04 17.61 -14.38
C VAL A 502 -22.36 16.85 -14.23
N ASP A 503 -22.48 15.68 -14.85
CA ASP A 503 -23.65 14.82 -14.71
C ASP A 503 -23.41 13.74 -13.66
N ALA A 504 -24.22 13.73 -12.59
CA ALA A 504 -24.20 12.70 -11.56
C ALA A 504 -25.31 11.64 -11.75
N GLY A 505 -26.17 11.79 -12.77
CA GLY A 505 -27.22 10.81 -13.08
C GLY A 505 -26.67 9.53 -13.71
N THR A 506 -26.84 8.39 -13.04
CA THR A 506 -26.39 7.08 -13.55
C THR A 506 -27.34 5.95 -13.13
N GLU A 507 -27.53 4.92 -13.96
CA GLU A 507 -28.36 3.73 -13.66
C GLU A 507 -28.04 3.06 -12.30
N LYS A 508 -26.80 3.21 -11.82
CA LYS A 508 -26.23 2.48 -10.69
C LYS A 508 -25.40 3.38 -9.81
N ARG A 509 -25.36 3.04 -8.53
CA ARG A 509 -24.53 3.70 -7.53
C ARG A 509 -23.05 3.55 -7.87
N MET A 510 -22.37 4.67 -8.01
CA MET A 510 -20.94 4.78 -8.25
C MET A 510 -20.38 6.03 -7.57
N TYR A 511 -19.05 6.08 -7.46
CA TYR A 511 -18.33 7.28 -7.01
C TYR A 511 -17.25 7.64 -8.01
N SER A 512 -17.29 8.87 -8.53
CA SER A 512 -16.27 9.42 -9.42
C SER A 512 -15.77 10.76 -8.91
N GLU A 513 -14.47 11.02 -9.06
CA GLU A 513 -13.99 12.39 -9.21
C GLU A 513 -14.38 12.94 -10.58
N ALA A 514 -14.80 14.19 -10.59
CA ALA A 514 -14.92 15.03 -11.78
C ALA A 514 -13.87 16.15 -11.68
N SER A 515 -12.78 16.02 -12.45
CA SER A 515 -11.80 17.09 -12.62
C SER A 515 -12.42 18.24 -13.41
N LEU A 516 -12.23 19.45 -12.89
CA LEU A 516 -12.57 20.72 -13.53
C LEU A 516 -11.34 21.37 -14.19
N GLY A 517 -10.17 20.75 -14.05
CA GLY A 517 -8.87 21.18 -14.59
C GLY A 517 -8.17 22.26 -13.76
N ASP A 518 -7.08 22.77 -14.33
CA ASP A 518 -6.18 23.74 -13.70
C ASP A 518 -6.88 25.06 -13.32
N VAL A 519 -7.02 25.31 -12.02
CA VAL A 519 -7.46 26.61 -11.45
C VAL A 519 -6.32 27.32 -10.75
N ALA A 520 -6.20 28.64 -10.97
CA ALA A 520 -5.20 29.48 -10.31
C ALA A 520 -5.84 30.18 -9.10
N LEU A 521 -5.35 29.88 -7.90
CA LEU A 521 -5.90 30.29 -6.62
C LEU A 521 -4.90 31.12 -5.82
N ALA A 522 -5.42 31.99 -4.95
CA ALA A 522 -4.61 32.73 -3.97
C ALA A 522 -4.70 32.04 -2.60
N ALA A 523 -3.73 32.30 -1.73
CA ALA A 523 -3.86 31.91 -0.33
C ALA A 523 -5.03 32.66 0.35
N GLY A 524 -5.92 31.93 1.02
CA GLY A 524 -7.11 32.43 1.70
C GLY A 524 -8.41 31.76 1.24
N THR A 525 -9.54 32.34 1.65
CA THR A 525 -10.87 31.77 1.45
C THR A 525 -11.37 31.97 0.02
N HIS A 526 -11.79 30.89 -0.63
CA HIS A 526 -12.38 30.84 -1.97
C HIS A 526 -13.75 30.15 -1.92
N SER A 527 -14.67 30.53 -2.81
CA SER A 527 -16.05 30.01 -2.81
C SER A 527 -16.32 29.12 -4.01
N ILE A 528 -16.78 27.89 -3.76
CA ILE A 528 -17.24 26.95 -4.78
C ILE A 528 -18.75 26.82 -4.69
N ARG A 529 -19.42 26.92 -5.84
CA ARG A 529 -20.87 26.81 -5.97
C ARG A 529 -21.25 25.72 -6.96
N LEU A 530 -22.05 24.77 -6.50
CA LEU A 530 -22.67 23.70 -7.28
C LEU A 530 -24.14 24.09 -7.54
N SER A 531 -24.46 24.52 -8.76
CA SER A 531 -25.80 24.92 -9.17
C SER A 531 -26.46 23.84 -10.04
N VAL A 532 -27.65 23.37 -9.67
CA VAL A 532 -28.39 22.37 -10.44
C VAL A 532 -28.80 22.95 -11.79
N SER A 533 -28.24 22.41 -12.87
CA SER A 533 -28.44 22.87 -14.25
C SER A 533 -29.52 22.07 -14.99
N GLY A 534 -29.78 20.81 -14.57
CA GLY A 534 -30.77 19.96 -15.20
C GLY A 534 -30.69 18.49 -14.76
N GLN A 535 -31.13 17.60 -15.65
CA GLN A 535 -31.13 16.15 -15.48
C GLN A 535 -30.31 15.49 -16.59
N GLY A 536 -29.48 14.52 -16.24
CA GLY A 536 -28.81 13.63 -17.18
C GLY A 536 -29.77 12.65 -17.86
N PRO A 537 -29.32 11.88 -18.86
CA PRO A 537 -30.16 10.90 -19.56
C PRO A 537 -30.73 9.82 -18.64
N GLU A 538 -29.98 9.43 -17.61
CA GLU A 538 -30.35 8.42 -16.61
C GLU A 538 -30.87 9.03 -15.29
N SER A 539 -31.02 10.37 -15.23
CA SER A 539 -31.51 11.06 -14.02
C SER A 539 -33.01 10.92 -13.83
N THR A 540 -33.38 10.54 -12.61
CA THR A 540 -34.76 10.50 -12.08
C THR A 540 -35.01 11.55 -11.00
N GLY A 541 -33.97 12.22 -10.51
CA GLY A 541 -34.04 13.29 -9.52
C GLY A 541 -33.07 14.44 -9.85
N LEU A 542 -32.83 15.32 -8.87
CA LEU A 542 -31.96 16.50 -9.00
C LEU A 542 -30.88 16.58 -7.90
N GLY A 543 -30.82 15.60 -6.98
CA GLY A 543 -29.99 15.68 -5.78
C GLY A 543 -28.48 15.72 -6.09
N ILE A 544 -27.70 16.19 -5.11
CA ILE A 544 -26.23 16.17 -5.16
C ILE A 544 -25.73 15.47 -3.89
N GLY A 545 -24.83 14.51 -4.06
CA GLY A 545 -24.06 13.92 -2.97
C GLY A 545 -22.60 14.25 -3.20
N LEU A 546 -22.05 15.16 -2.40
CA LEU A 546 -20.67 15.63 -2.49
C LEU A 546 -19.88 15.00 -1.33
N ASP A 547 -18.85 14.25 -1.69
CA ASP A 547 -17.94 13.53 -0.81
C ASP A 547 -16.86 14.54 -0.34
N TYR A 548 -16.02 15.00 -1.27
CA TYR A 548 -15.02 16.05 -1.03
C TYR A 548 -14.78 16.96 -2.24
N VAL A 549 -14.11 18.08 -1.96
CA VAL A 549 -13.30 18.83 -2.94
C VAL A 549 -11.83 18.50 -2.73
N SER A 550 -11.08 18.32 -3.81
CA SER A 550 -9.62 18.14 -3.78
C SER A 550 -8.95 19.21 -4.63
N LEU A 551 -7.96 19.92 -4.07
CA LEU A 551 -7.01 20.74 -4.82
C LEU A 551 -5.69 19.99 -4.87
N THR A 552 -5.32 19.50 -6.06
CA THR A 552 -4.13 18.68 -6.28
C THR A 552 -3.12 19.42 -7.14
N ARG A 553 -1.92 19.67 -6.61
CA ARG A 553 -0.78 20.20 -7.37
C ARG A 553 0.37 19.20 -7.36
N PHE A 554 0.94 18.97 -8.53
CA PHE A 554 2.18 18.21 -8.71
C PHE A 554 3.31 19.21 -8.99
N ASP A 555 4.22 19.39 -8.04
CA ASP A 555 5.45 20.19 -8.16
C ASP A 555 6.67 19.26 -8.38
N PRO A 556 6.74 18.45 -9.46
CA PRO A 556 7.70 17.36 -9.57
C PRO A 556 9.15 17.86 -9.41
N PRO A 557 9.92 17.32 -8.44
CA PRO A 557 11.28 17.79 -8.17
C PRO A 557 12.21 17.51 -9.36
N PRO A 558 13.22 18.37 -9.60
CA PRO A 558 14.18 18.15 -10.68
C PRO A 558 14.88 16.78 -10.56
N PRO A 559 15.07 16.05 -11.67
CA PRO A 559 15.63 14.69 -11.63
C PRO A 559 17.05 14.67 -11.04
N VAL A 560 17.39 13.58 -10.35
CA VAL A 560 18.67 13.40 -9.65
C VAL A 560 19.83 13.66 -10.63
N PRO A 561 20.74 14.61 -10.33
CA PRO A 561 21.73 15.07 -11.29
C PRO A 561 22.86 14.05 -11.51
N VAL A 562 23.41 14.02 -12.73
CA VAL A 562 24.53 13.16 -13.10
C VAL A 562 25.81 13.61 -12.36
N CYS A 563 26.59 12.63 -11.87
CA CYS A 563 27.87 12.85 -11.21
C CYS A 563 28.88 13.62 -12.09
N ASP A 564 29.45 14.71 -11.56
CA ASP A 564 30.67 15.35 -12.10
C ASP A 564 31.91 14.57 -11.61
N GLU A 565 31.88 14.09 -10.37
CA GLU A 565 32.91 13.26 -9.74
C GLU A 565 32.24 12.07 -9.03
N THR A 566 32.73 10.85 -9.28
CA THR A 566 32.32 9.64 -8.53
C THR A 566 33.53 9.06 -7.81
N VAL A 567 33.47 9.02 -6.48
CA VAL A 567 34.45 8.35 -5.63
C VAL A 567 33.91 6.99 -5.24
N THR A 568 34.70 5.94 -5.52
CA THR A 568 34.42 4.56 -5.11
C THR A 568 35.60 3.98 -4.35
N GLY A 569 35.36 2.97 -3.50
CA GLY A 569 36.41 2.38 -2.68
C GLY A 569 37.02 3.37 -1.68
N THR A 570 38.28 3.18 -1.30
CA THR A 570 38.88 3.91 -0.15
C THR A 570 39.51 5.25 -0.55
N HIS A 571 39.05 6.36 0.05
CA HIS A 571 39.64 7.69 -0.04
C HIS A 571 40.28 8.10 1.30
N HIS A 572 41.40 8.83 1.27
CA HIS A 572 42.13 9.28 2.46
C HIS A 572 42.51 10.75 2.35
N GLY A 573 42.02 11.58 3.27
CA GLY A 573 42.22 13.03 3.26
C GLY A 573 40.89 13.79 3.12
N PRO A 574 40.96 15.13 3.03
CA PRO A 574 39.79 15.97 2.79
C PRO A 574 39.32 15.84 1.32
N LEU A 575 38.01 15.68 1.15
CA LEU A 575 37.34 15.66 -0.15
C LEU A 575 36.47 16.91 -0.27
N THR A 576 36.62 17.67 -1.37
CA THR A 576 35.91 18.95 -1.55
C THR A 576 35.46 19.12 -2.99
N ALA A 577 34.18 19.40 -3.21
CA ALA A 577 33.59 19.56 -4.53
C ALA A 577 32.69 20.81 -4.65
N THR A 578 32.56 21.32 -5.88
CA THR A 578 31.61 22.39 -6.25
C THR A 578 30.62 21.97 -7.33
N GLY A 579 30.72 20.74 -7.81
CA GLY A 579 29.81 20.08 -8.75
C GLY A 579 29.02 18.97 -8.05
N VAL A 580 28.48 18.04 -8.83
CA VAL A 580 27.79 16.85 -8.32
C VAL A 580 28.82 15.82 -7.87
N LEU A 581 29.00 15.68 -6.56
CA LEU A 581 29.85 14.67 -5.95
C LEU A 581 29.03 13.43 -5.60
N CYS A 582 29.45 12.29 -6.14
CA CYS A 582 28.88 10.98 -5.84
C CYS A 582 29.87 10.14 -5.02
N LEU A 583 29.42 9.61 -3.89
CA LEU A 583 30.12 8.59 -3.10
C LEU A 583 29.36 7.28 -3.27
N ASP A 584 29.98 6.28 -3.90
CA ASP A 584 29.33 5.03 -4.28
C ASP A 584 30.19 3.83 -3.85
N GLY A 585 29.71 3.03 -2.89
CA GLY A 585 30.51 1.99 -2.23
C GLY A 585 31.82 2.52 -1.62
N ALA A 586 31.83 3.78 -1.19
CA ALA A 586 33.06 4.50 -0.81
C ALA A 586 33.40 4.34 0.69
N SER A 587 34.69 4.45 1.01
CA SER A 587 35.19 4.56 2.39
C SER A 587 36.11 5.78 2.49
N VAL A 588 35.51 6.94 2.74
CA VAL A 588 36.22 8.21 2.91
C VAL A 588 36.75 8.31 4.35
N ARG A 589 38.02 8.65 4.54
CA ARG A 589 38.60 8.97 5.85
C ARG A 589 39.14 10.39 5.86
N GLY A 590 38.36 11.31 6.41
CA GLY A 590 38.56 12.75 6.35
C GLY A 590 37.24 13.50 6.16
N PRO A 591 37.27 14.85 6.21
CA PRO A 591 36.08 15.67 6.00
C PRO A 591 35.63 15.63 4.54
N VAL A 592 34.32 15.68 4.31
CA VAL A 592 33.69 15.91 3.01
C VAL A 592 33.03 17.29 3.02
N THR A 593 33.27 18.09 1.99
CA THR A 593 32.68 19.44 1.87
C THR A 593 32.14 19.65 0.45
N VAL A 594 30.87 20.00 0.32
CA VAL A 594 30.22 20.31 -0.96
C VAL A 594 29.64 21.72 -0.93
N THR A 595 30.07 22.59 -1.85
CA THR A 595 29.65 24.00 -1.92
C THR A 595 29.16 24.34 -3.32
N GLY A 596 27.85 24.52 -3.49
CA GLY A 596 27.22 24.40 -4.81
C GLY A 596 27.04 22.94 -5.24
N GLY A 597 26.58 22.71 -6.47
CA GLY A 597 26.50 21.36 -7.03
C GLY A 597 25.46 20.47 -6.31
N ALA A 598 25.81 19.22 -6.02
CA ALA A 598 24.97 18.28 -5.28
C ALA A 598 25.83 17.20 -4.58
N LEU A 599 25.26 16.51 -3.58
CA LEU A 599 25.92 15.39 -2.90
C LEU A 599 25.02 14.14 -2.92
N LEU A 600 25.50 13.06 -3.55
CA LEU A 600 24.82 11.76 -3.63
C LEU A 600 25.70 10.71 -2.93
N VAL A 601 25.17 9.93 -1.99
CA VAL A 601 25.95 9.04 -1.12
C VAL A 601 25.24 7.70 -0.93
N SER A 602 25.66 6.65 -1.66
CA SER A 602 25.10 5.29 -1.60
C SER A 602 26.09 4.28 -1.05
N GLY A 603 25.62 3.38 -0.18
CA GLY A 603 26.40 2.24 0.35
C GLY A 603 27.75 2.62 0.96
N SER A 604 27.88 3.85 1.46
CA SER A 604 29.17 4.52 1.67
C SER A 604 29.43 4.84 3.13
N ARG A 605 30.71 4.90 3.51
CA ARG A 605 31.17 5.23 4.86
C ARG A 605 32.05 6.48 4.83
N VAL A 606 31.61 7.54 5.51
CA VAL A 606 32.40 8.77 5.72
C VAL A 606 32.88 8.84 7.16
N ASP A 607 34.20 8.65 7.34
CA ASP A 607 34.88 8.77 8.63
C ASP A 607 35.42 10.20 8.84
N GLY A 608 34.49 11.11 9.14
CA GLY A 608 34.74 12.55 9.26
C GLY A 608 33.43 13.36 9.25
N PRO A 609 33.51 14.70 9.39
CA PRO A 609 32.35 15.57 9.21
C PRO A 609 31.98 15.68 7.73
N VAL A 610 30.68 15.82 7.46
CA VAL A 610 30.11 16.16 6.15
C VAL A 610 29.49 17.55 6.25
N LEU A 611 29.90 18.47 5.39
CA LEU A 611 29.32 19.81 5.26
C LEU A 611 28.81 20.02 3.83
N VAL A 612 27.54 20.40 3.69
CA VAL A 612 26.94 20.83 2.42
C VAL A 612 26.39 22.24 2.56
N THR A 613 26.63 23.09 1.57
CA THR A 613 26.14 24.49 1.56
C THR A 613 25.83 24.97 0.14
N GLY A 614 24.64 25.50 -0.11
CA GLY A 614 24.27 26.07 -1.42
C GLY A 614 24.09 25.02 -2.53
N ALA A 615 23.89 23.75 -2.16
CA ALA A 615 23.73 22.65 -3.11
C ALA A 615 22.29 22.59 -3.65
N ARG A 616 22.10 22.12 -4.89
CA ARG A 616 20.74 21.90 -5.39
C ARG A 616 20.07 20.71 -4.70
N GLN A 617 20.80 19.60 -4.57
CA GLN A 617 20.28 18.35 -4.05
C GLN A 617 21.26 17.64 -3.11
N VAL A 618 20.71 16.94 -2.12
CA VAL A 618 21.45 16.04 -1.23
C VAL A 618 20.67 14.75 -1.05
N VAL A 619 21.28 13.60 -1.36
CA VAL A 619 20.67 12.28 -1.18
C VAL A 619 21.68 11.35 -0.50
N VAL A 620 21.29 10.77 0.63
CA VAL A 620 22.14 9.86 1.43
C VAL A 620 21.33 8.61 1.76
N CYS A 621 21.78 7.45 1.28
CA CYS A 621 21.11 6.15 1.43
C CYS A 621 22.12 5.05 1.78
N ALA A 622 21.69 4.04 2.55
CA ALA A 622 22.47 2.86 2.94
C ALA A 622 23.86 3.16 3.54
N SER A 623 24.04 4.34 4.16
CA SER A 623 25.37 4.91 4.43
C SER A 623 25.65 5.20 5.91
N GLU A 624 26.94 5.19 6.28
CA GLU A 624 27.43 5.54 7.62
C GLU A 624 28.23 6.85 7.60
N VAL A 625 27.84 7.82 8.44
CA VAL A 625 28.62 9.05 8.67
C VAL A 625 29.04 9.09 10.14
N THR A 626 30.34 9.12 10.43
CA THR A 626 30.84 9.06 11.82
C THR A 626 30.89 10.41 12.51
N GLY A 627 31.11 11.49 11.74
CA GLY A 627 31.16 12.86 12.24
C GLY A 627 29.82 13.61 12.12
N PRO A 628 29.81 14.90 12.45
CA PRO A 628 28.69 15.80 12.16
C PRO A 628 28.25 15.76 10.70
N LEU A 629 26.93 15.72 10.46
CA LEU A 629 26.31 15.97 9.16
C LEU A 629 25.63 17.34 9.24
N ALA A 630 26.15 18.32 8.51
CA ALA A 630 25.59 19.67 8.42
C ALA A 630 25.20 19.95 6.96
N ILE A 631 23.91 20.16 6.73
CA ILE A 631 23.33 20.48 5.44
C ILE A 631 22.65 21.85 5.57
N GLN A 632 23.01 22.80 4.71
CA GLN A 632 22.47 24.15 4.72
C GLN A 632 22.21 24.65 3.30
N ASP A 633 21.22 25.53 3.11
CA ASP A 633 20.97 26.23 1.84
C ASP A 633 20.82 25.25 0.66
N VAL A 634 19.95 24.23 0.82
CA VAL A 634 19.59 23.28 -0.25
C VAL A 634 18.40 23.80 -1.04
N ALA A 635 18.46 23.79 -2.37
CA ALA A 635 17.53 24.54 -3.23
C ALA A 635 16.45 23.71 -3.97
N GLU A 636 16.53 22.38 -4.00
CA GLU A 636 15.57 21.53 -4.73
C GLU A 636 15.09 20.33 -3.87
N THR A 637 16.00 19.46 -3.40
CA THR A 637 15.62 18.21 -2.70
C THR A 637 16.69 17.75 -1.71
N MET A 638 16.26 17.34 -0.51
CA MET A 638 17.12 16.75 0.51
C MET A 638 16.48 15.48 1.08
N VAL A 639 17.12 14.32 0.85
CA VAL A 639 16.63 13.00 1.26
C VAL A 639 17.69 12.28 2.09
N LEU A 640 17.34 11.97 3.34
CA LEU A 640 18.09 11.14 4.26
C LEU A 640 17.19 9.96 4.63
N GLY A 641 17.28 8.85 3.90
CA GLY A 641 16.41 7.68 4.10
C GLY A 641 14.99 7.80 3.49
N GLY A 642 14.32 6.66 3.26
CA GLY A 642 12.98 6.50 2.69
C GLY A 642 12.81 5.13 2.01
N VAL A 643 11.64 4.81 1.44
CA VAL A 643 11.41 3.50 0.76
C VAL A 643 12.48 3.16 -0.29
N ALA A 644 12.74 4.03 -1.28
CA ALA A 644 13.80 3.79 -2.28
C ALA A 644 15.17 4.38 -1.88
N CYS A 645 15.38 4.61 -0.58
CA CYS A 645 16.62 5.17 -0.06
C CYS A 645 16.88 4.54 1.32
N ALA A 646 17.51 3.36 1.36
CA ALA A 646 17.62 2.59 2.59
C ALA A 646 18.21 3.40 3.77
N PRO A 647 17.78 3.18 5.03
CA PRO A 647 18.20 3.95 6.20
C PRO A 647 19.71 4.12 6.41
N ASN A 648 20.09 5.24 7.05
CA ASN A 648 21.48 5.58 7.35
C ASN A 648 21.83 5.44 8.83
N THR A 649 23.13 5.23 9.10
CA THR A 649 23.72 5.29 10.44
C THR A 649 24.52 6.58 10.60
N LEU A 650 23.94 7.57 11.28
CA LEU A 650 24.51 8.90 11.45
C LEU A 650 25.02 9.03 12.90
N ARG A 651 26.33 8.84 13.13
CA ARG A 651 26.89 8.79 14.50
C ARG A 651 27.21 10.16 15.11
N GLY A 652 27.22 11.21 14.29
CA GLY A 652 27.37 12.59 14.76
C GLY A 652 26.02 13.31 14.98
N PRO A 653 26.07 14.60 15.35
CA PRO A 653 24.90 15.48 15.26
C PRO A 653 24.49 15.68 13.80
N VAL A 654 23.18 15.81 13.56
CA VAL A 654 22.59 16.10 12.25
C VAL A 654 21.93 17.48 12.29
N ALA A 655 22.27 18.35 11.36
CA ALA A 655 21.69 19.68 11.21
C ALA A 655 21.22 19.91 9.76
N VAL A 656 19.97 20.33 9.60
CA VAL A 656 19.33 20.69 8.33
C VAL A 656 18.78 22.10 8.46
N LEU A 657 19.44 23.05 7.79
CA LEU A 657 19.30 24.48 8.05
C LEU A 657 18.94 25.27 6.80
N ASP A 658 18.10 26.30 6.95
CA ASP A 658 17.89 27.39 5.99
C ASP A 658 17.71 26.94 4.52
N SER A 659 17.09 25.77 4.29
CA SER A 659 16.97 25.14 2.97
C SER A 659 15.59 25.36 2.35
N HIS A 660 15.55 25.62 1.05
CA HIS A 660 14.37 25.91 0.25
C HIS A 660 13.98 24.70 -0.62
N ALA A 661 13.80 23.53 -0.01
CA ALA A 661 13.75 22.23 -0.69
C ALA A 661 12.66 21.30 -0.13
N LEU A 662 12.28 20.29 -0.93
CA LEU A 662 11.58 19.11 -0.41
C LEU A 662 12.51 18.35 0.54
N ILE A 663 12.08 18.14 1.79
CA ILE A 663 12.92 17.60 2.88
C ILE A 663 12.31 16.30 3.42
N ARG A 664 13.10 15.21 3.37
CA ARG A 664 12.78 13.91 3.97
C ARG A 664 13.93 13.42 4.85
N ILE A 665 13.63 13.09 6.10
CA ILE A 665 14.53 12.46 7.07
C ILE A 665 13.78 11.26 7.66
N VAL A 666 13.93 10.08 7.06
CA VAL A 666 13.06 8.92 7.30
C VAL A 666 13.87 7.70 7.75
N GLY A 667 13.51 7.12 8.89
CA GLY A 667 13.98 5.79 9.32
C GLY A 667 15.43 5.67 9.79
N ASN A 668 16.19 6.77 9.90
CA ASN A 668 17.63 6.73 10.20
C ASN A 668 17.94 6.46 11.68
N THR A 669 19.06 5.79 11.96
CA THR A 669 19.63 5.70 13.31
C THR A 669 20.62 6.86 13.52
N VAL A 670 20.28 7.80 14.40
CA VAL A 670 21.08 9.00 14.70
C VAL A 670 21.63 8.95 16.13
N ASN A 671 22.95 8.78 16.27
CA ASN A 671 23.64 8.69 17.56
C ASN A 671 24.03 10.07 18.14
N GLY A 672 23.21 11.09 17.87
CA GLY A 672 23.43 12.48 18.26
C GLY A 672 22.13 13.29 18.26
N PRO A 673 22.18 14.63 18.47
CA PRO A 673 21.02 15.50 18.29
C PRO A 673 20.64 15.63 16.80
N VAL A 674 19.34 15.82 16.54
CA VAL A 674 18.80 16.24 15.23
C VAL A 674 18.23 17.65 15.36
N HIS A 675 18.61 18.54 14.44
CA HIS A 675 18.16 19.93 14.42
C HIS A 675 17.69 20.34 13.01
N VAL A 676 16.40 20.64 12.84
CA VAL A 676 15.79 21.04 11.55
C VAL A 676 15.18 22.43 11.68
N ALA A 677 15.81 23.46 11.12
CA ALA A 677 15.41 24.85 11.36
C ALA A 677 15.57 25.78 10.15
N GLY A 678 14.70 26.79 10.06
CA GLY A 678 14.75 27.82 9.01
C GLY A 678 14.35 27.36 7.61
N ASN A 679 13.97 26.10 7.43
CA ASN A 679 13.69 25.52 6.11
C ASN A 679 12.30 25.90 5.58
N SER A 680 12.11 25.90 4.26
CA SER A 680 10.82 26.13 3.64
C SER A 680 10.60 25.31 2.37
N GLY A 681 9.37 24.95 2.06
CA GLY A 681 9.02 24.29 0.79
C GLY A 681 7.52 24.36 0.49
N SER A 682 7.09 23.82 -0.65
CA SER A 682 5.66 23.61 -0.95
C SER A 682 5.02 22.52 -0.07
N THR A 683 5.84 21.64 0.51
CA THR A 683 5.43 20.58 1.42
C THR A 683 6.13 20.71 2.78
N ALA A 684 5.53 20.15 3.83
CA ALA A 684 6.14 20.10 5.14
C ALA A 684 7.38 19.20 5.16
N ALA A 685 8.43 19.61 5.88
CA ALA A 685 9.60 18.76 6.10
C ALA A 685 9.21 17.49 6.85
N VAL A 686 9.45 16.31 6.25
CA VAL A 686 9.13 15.02 6.88
C VAL A 686 10.29 14.55 7.74
N VAL A 687 10.03 14.34 9.03
CA VAL A 687 10.99 13.80 10.00
C VAL A 687 10.30 12.67 10.75
N SER A 688 10.53 11.42 10.33
CA SER A 688 9.73 10.26 10.74
C SER A 688 10.54 8.97 10.90
N ALA A 689 10.05 8.05 11.74
CA ALA A 689 10.61 6.73 12.02
C ALA A 689 12.09 6.69 12.47
N ASN A 690 12.75 7.83 12.73
CA ASN A 690 14.17 7.86 13.10
C ASN A 690 14.38 7.37 14.54
N GLU A 691 15.50 6.69 14.80
CA GLU A 691 15.97 6.38 16.16
C GLU A 691 17.06 7.38 16.58
N ILE A 692 16.71 8.34 17.43
CA ILE A 692 17.55 9.48 17.80
C ILE A 692 18.02 9.34 19.26
N ALA A 693 19.32 9.08 19.44
CA ALA A 693 19.93 8.98 20.78
C ALA A 693 20.09 10.34 21.50
N GLY A 694 19.89 11.46 20.78
CA GLY A 694 19.93 12.82 21.32
C GLY A 694 18.57 13.53 21.36
N PRO A 695 18.58 14.85 21.61
CA PRO A 695 17.43 15.73 21.39
C PRO A 695 16.97 15.79 19.93
N LEU A 696 15.68 16.07 19.71
CA LEU A 696 15.10 16.45 18.42
C LEU A 696 14.53 17.87 18.53
N ALA A 697 15.05 18.84 17.78
CA ALA A 697 14.64 20.23 17.90
C ALA A 697 14.37 20.86 16.53
N CYS A 698 13.24 21.58 16.40
CA CYS A 698 12.88 22.24 15.15
C CYS A 698 12.30 23.64 15.36
N ALA A 699 12.71 24.61 14.56
CA ALA A 699 12.30 26.01 14.73
C ALA A 699 12.29 26.79 13.41
N GLY A 700 11.24 27.60 13.20
CA GLY A 700 11.16 28.52 12.06
C GLY A 700 11.00 27.87 10.68
N ASN A 701 10.65 26.58 10.61
CA ASN A 701 10.37 25.94 9.33
C ASN A 701 8.95 26.31 8.84
N THR A 702 8.76 26.45 7.52
CA THR A 702 7.46 26.79 6.92
C THR A 702 7.16 25.91 5.70
N PRO A 703 6.19 24.97 5.74
CA PRO A 703 5.36 24.59 6.89
C PRO A 703 6.12 24.01 8.09
N SER A 704 5.42 23.79 9.21
CA SER A 704 6.00 23.07 10.36
C SER A 704 6.28 21.60 9.99
N PRO A 705 7.36 20.97 10.51
CA PRO A 705 7.68 19.59 10.15
C PRO A 705 6.65 18.58 10.67
N VAL A 706 6.54 17.42 10.01
CA VAL A 706 5.57 16.34 10.30
C VAL A 706 6.23 14.97 10.38
N ASP A 707 5.62 14.01 11.09
CA ASP A 707 6.09 12.63 11.22
C ASP A 707 5.28 11.61 10.40
N GLY A 708 4.17 12.03 9.77
CA GLY A 708 3.25 11.13 9.06
C GLY A 708 2.68 10.01 9.95
N GLY A 709 2.57 10.22 11.26
CA GLY A 709 2.20 9.17 12.22
C GLY A 709 3.34 8.22 12.62
N HIS A 710 4.42 8.15 11.83
CA HIS A 710 5.65 7.44 12.16
C HIS A 710 6.53 8.26 13.12
N ARG A 711 6.12 8.29 14.41
CA ARG A 711 6.86 8.96 15.49
C ARG A 711 8.34 8.57 15.52
N ASN A 712 9.19 9.56 15.76
CA ASN A 712 10.62 9.35 15.98
C ASN A 712 10.85 8.81 17.40
N SER A 713 11.72 7.81 17.57
CA SER A 713 12.27 7.52 18.89
C SER A 713 13.29 8.61 19.24
N ALA A 714 13.15 9.26 20.40
CA ALA A 714 14.08 10.30 20.85
C ALA A 714 14.42 10.09 22.32
N ALA A 715 15.70 9.85 22.63
CA ALA A 715 16.17 9.67 24.01
C ALA A 715 16.44 11.02 24.72
N GLY A 716 16.63 12.10 23.97
CA GLY A 716 16.66 13.47 24.48
C GLY A 716 15.29 14.18 24.38
N PRO A 717 15.18 15.41 24.91
CA PRO A 717 13.96 16.20 24.81
C PRO A 717 13.62 16.53 23.35
N ARG A 718 12.32 16.54 23.04
CA ARG A 718 11.77 17.08 21.80
C ARG A 718 11.41 18.56 21.96
N GLY A 719 11.65 19.39 20.95
CA GLY A 719 11.60 20.85 21.10
C GLY A 719 11.11 21.63 19.88
N GLY A 720 10.43 22.75 20.17
CA GLY A 720 9.87 23.65 19.16
C GLY A 720 8.77 22.98 18.34
N GLN A 721 8.83 23.12 17.02
CA GLN A 721 7.85 22.53 16.10
C GLN A 721 7.84 21.00 16.15
N CYS A 722 8.98 20.37 16.46
CA CYS A 722 9.07 18.90 16.56
C CYS A 722 8.74 18.35 17.96
N ALA A 723 8.06 19.12 18.82
CA ALA A 723 7.66 18.64 20.15
C ALA A 723 6.61 17.52 20.12
N GLY A 724 5.86 17.37 19.01
CA GLY A 724 4.84 16.33 18.83
C GLY A 724 5.28 15.10 18.01
N LEU A 725 6.41 15.20 17.28
CA LEU A 725 6.95 14.16 16.38
C LEU A 725 7.74 13.08 17.14
#